data_AF-A0A409WA15-F1
#
_entry.id   AF-A0A409WA15-F1
#
_cell.length_a   1.000
_cell.length_b   1.000
_cell.length_c   1.000
_cell.angle_alpha   90.00
_cell.angle_beta   90.00
_cell.angle_gamma   90.00
#
_symmetry.space_group_name_H-M   'P 1'
#
loop_
_entity.id
_entity.type
_entity.pdbx_description
1 polymer ?
#
loop_
_entity_poly.entity_id
_entity_poly.type
_entity_poly.pdbx_seq_one_letter_code
_entity_poly.pdbx_strand_id
1 'polypeptide(L)'
;MPPPIHNAAEFAHGWMLIGVTINVLLLGVLIAQVYMYFSRYKTDKFYVKALISVVLTADVLNTFFLFYYLYRSLIVHFNDPVYLMKSDWRFMDFFSSPDVRAGPVGYHKLLGANFLRVEDLHNEWAMDILRRCGMFGASQRRSVIGMIFRSLLLLNVAQISASATVLSFQVRNLPYFADFDEFKITVILWLGSGVAGDALITTMVVWYLSEATTCYKKDIFRTSSVTDSIETMTSPLKIFITGATGYVGGSVLSRLLKHPEASSFEITALVRSAEKAEKLKTLGVKTVIGSYTDPDLSVIKNAAAESDVVFAIADSDNLPPAQAILDGLKIKFEKSGEAPILIHTSGTAIIMDDARGLTSEHTKYSDLDVEKLNAIPQNVLHRNVDIPIIEADKAGYVKAYLITPGTIFGYPSGPLVDLGIQNTHSIQLPFVIKASIARKQGGYIGKGVYRWPAVSVDDSEYSLFLRSTKSPTKIVAADLYIKLFDVVRKDPDAAGHGPEGYYFAESFEYSGLEAAQTISEALHELGVAASTEPSAFTQEELEKNFGAFWPVLATNCYAKGDRSRAIGWKPQGTKADFLANIKAEVKELYSGSNDNCSLNTRSGHRSYPVTTMSVVLFKALAGGRRRRALLLPVLVFSVVLSLTFVFGSNTWSRVTEYFPLANNDLPIEPDFPPDYTSLRLAEENLPQHDPDLPFPEGRNGRYVKFTCAIQQLGWNNVLNELLMNSFLAYKSNRAYVFSEYVWKREYYPWPEEKAYDWPPRTPLSALIAGPTVGGPWPEGDPAPRAVSEKYFEIVCPPEKRRIINTRDVKPALADADGVEIFAAWQQILLDAPEQCIEIQPADRSEDGYPQVFDLWLWGSWRVLSLWDAFSSSPVSQLLGTSPIVERTVNANLKIFTAPKERVGSTDPFNRMLAIHLRRGDFKEACLSLSNWNSTFYSWNLHDFLPDKFVPPPGGGWGTNTPENEALYMKHCLPSDEDILQKIRDSRKDYLDTVKKQGRKEEIDVLYLLTNDNSEWLDEVKKIMKADGWKVVATSRDLKLDAEGKDVGMAVDMEIARKASVFIGNGWSSFTSNILHRRLVDGKIPISNRFY
;
A
#
# COMPACT_ATOMS: atom_id res chain seq x y z
N MET A 1 14.28 19.35 22.37
CA MET A 1 14.13 20.01 21.05
C MET A 1 13.15 19.18 20.23
N PRO A 2 12.25 19.80 19.43
CA PRO A 2 11.47 19.04 18.47
C PRO A 2 12.42 18.29 17.52
N PRO A 3 12.01 17.14 16.95
CA PRO A 3 12.82 16.41 15.98
C PRO A 3 13.28 17.36 14.86
N PRO A 4 14.51 17.22 14.33
CA PRO A 4 14.94 18.01 13.19
C PRO A 4 14.01 17.66 12.03
N ILE A 5 13.15 18.60 11.66
CA ILE A 5 12.37 18.55 10.43
C ILE A 5 13.40 18.36 9.31
N HIS A 6 13.42 17.19 8.68
CA HIS A 6 14.19 17.01 7.46
C HIS A 6 13.81 18.14 6.50
N ASN A 7 14.78 19.03 6.30
CA ASN A 7 14.78 20.16 5.38
C ASN A 7 13.45 20.94 5.31
N ALA A 8 13.12 21.75 6.33
CA ALA A 8 11.93 22.61 6.35
C ALA A 8 11.75 23.45 5.05
N ALA A 9 12.85 23.81 4.40
CA ALA A 9 12.85 24.49 3.10
C ALA A 9 12.27 23.64 1.96
N GLU A 10 12.56 22.33 1.93
CA GLU A 10 12.03 21.39 0.93
C GLU A 10 10.52 21.24 1.08
N PHE A 11 10.05 21.03 2.32
CA PHE A 11 8.64 20.88 2.63
C PHE A 11 7.83 22.16 2.36
N ALA A 12 8.29 23.32 2.84
CA ALA A 12 7.52 24.57 2.76
C ALA A 12 7.69 25.34 1.44
N HIS A 13 8.84 25.22 0.76
CA HIS A 13 9.19 26.09 -0.38
C HIS A 13 9.71 25.35 -1.62
N GLY A 14 10.04 24.07 -1.53
CA GLY A 14 10.55 23.28 -2.67
C GLY A 14 9.61 23.30 -3.87
N TRP A 15 8.30 23.07 -3.63
CA TRP A 15 7.27 23.13 -4.66
C TRP A 15 7.08 24.54 -5.23
N MET A 16 7.24 25.57 -4.40
CA MET A 16 7.13 26.96 -4.84
C MET A 16 8.29 27.36 -5.75
N LEU A 17 9.51 26.87 -5.47
CA LEU A 17 10.68 27.05 -6.33
C LEU A 17 10.48 26.41 -7.72
N ILE A 18 9.94 25.19 -7.78
CA ILE A 18 9.59 24.52 -9.03
C ILE A 18 8.53 25.35 -9.80
N GLY A 19 7.48 25.79 -9.11
CA GLY A 19 6.41 26.60 -9.69
C GLY A 19 6.91 27.92 -10.27
N VAL A 20 7.78 28.64 -9.56
CA VAL A 20 8.38 29.89 -10.04
C VAL A 20 9.26 29.66 -11.25
N THR A 21 10.04 28.57 -11.26
CA THR A 21 10.87 28.21 -12.42
C THR A 21 10.03 28.01 -13.69
N ILE A 22 8.90 27.30 -13.56
CA ILE A 22 7.97 27.11 -14.68
C ILE A 22 7.31 28.43 -15.08
N ASN A 23 6.86 29.23 -14.10
CA ASN A 23 6.22 30.53 -14.35
C ASN A 23 7.12 31.50 -15.13
N VAL A 24 8.43 31.49 -14.88
CA VAL A 24 9.40 32.31 -15.61
C VAL A 24 9.56 31.88 -17.06
N LEU A 25 9.56 30.56 -17.32
CA LEU A 25 9.58 30.04 -18.68
C LEU A 25 8.30 30.45 -19.45
N LEU A 26 7.15 30.37 -18.80
CA LEU A 26 5.87 30.79 -19.37
C LEU A 26 5.80 32.31 -19.60
N LEU A 27 6.36 33.11 -18.70
CA LEU A 27 6.48 34.57 -18.90
C LEU A 27 7.30 34.90 -20.16
N GLY A 28 8.34 34.11 -20.47
CA GLY A 28 9.10 34.23 -21.72
C GLY A 28 8.22 33.99 -22.96
N VAL A 29 7.37 32.96 -22.92
CA VAL A 29 6.39 32.68 -24.00
C VAL A 29 5.38 33.83 -24.13
N LEU A 30 4.86 34.34 -23.01
CA LEU A 30 3.94 35.46 -22.98
C LEU A 30 4.54 36.73 -23.59
N ILE A 31 5.77 37.08 -23.23
CA ILE A 31 6.47 38.23 -23.82
C ILE A 31 6.60 38.06 -25.33
N ALA A 32 6.92 36.85 -25.82
CA ALA A 32 6.98 36.57 -27.25
C ALA A 32 5.61 36.72 -27.94
N GLN A 33 4.53 36.27 -27.29
CA GLN A 33 3.16 36.44 -27.79
C GLN A 33 2.77 37.92 -27.88
N VAL A 34 2.99 38.69 -26.81
CA VAL A 34 2.73 40.13 -26.79
C VAL A 34 3.54 40.84 -27.87
N TYR A 35 4.81 40.49 -28.05
CA TYR A 35 5.64 41.03 -29.13
C TYR A 35 5.06 40.72 -30.52
N MET A 36 4.65 39.47 -30.77
CA MET A 36 4.00 39.08 -32.03
C MET A 36 2.72 39.86 -32.27
N TYR A 37 1.91 40.08 -31.22
CA TYR A 37 0.69 40.86 -31.29
C TYR A 37 0.92 42.31 -31.68
N PHE A 38 1.79 43.02 -30.95
CA PHE A 38 2.09 44.43 -31.24
C PHE A 38 2.76 44.59 -32.62
N SER A 39 3.49 43.58 -33.08
CA SER A 39 4.11 43.55 -34.41
C SER A 39 3.10 43.36 -35.54
N ARG A 40 2.11 42.47 -35.36
CA ARG A 40 1.14 42.07 -36.39
C ARG A 40 -0.09 42.97 -36.43
N TYR A 41 -0.58 43.42 -35.27
CA TYR A 41 -1.86 44.12 -35.13
C TYR A 41 -1.68 45.61 -34.80
N LYS A 42 -1.00 46.32 -35.70
CA LYS A 42 -0.65 47.75 -35.53
C LYS A 42 -1.88 48.67 -35.46
N THR A 43 -2.99 48.29 -36.08
CA THR A 43 -4.23 49.10 -36.19
C THR A 43 -5.24 48.89 -35.06
N ASP A 44 -4.90 48.06 -34.08
CA ASP A 44 -5.78 47.74 -32.96
C ASP A 44 -6.07 48.95 -32.06
N LYS A 45 -7.31 49.01 -31.55
CA LYS A 45 -7.78 50.11 -30.69
C LYS A 45 -6.98 50.18 -29.39
N PHE A 46 -6.69 51.40 -28.95
CA PHE A 46 -5.82 51.69 -27.80
C PHE A 46 -6.19 50.92 -26.53
N TYR A 47 -7.47 50.82 -26.18
CA TYR A 47 -7.89 50.13 -24.95
C TYR A 47 -7.55 48.62 -24.95
N VAL A 48 -7.48 47.97 -26.11
CA VAL A 48 -7.08 46.56 -26.21
C VAL A 48 -5.57 46.42 -26.01
N LYS A 49 -4.79 47.30 -26.64
CA LYS A 49 -3.35 47.36 -26.42
C LYS A 49 -3.01 47.68 -24.96
N ALA A 50 -3.74 48.63 -24.36
CA ALA A 50 -3.59 48.98 -22.95
C ALA A 50 -3.90 47.80 -22.03
N LEU A 51 -4.97 47.04 -22.30
CA LEU A 51 -5.30 45.84 -21.54
C LEU A 51 -4.18 44.79 -21.61
N ILE A 52 -3.70 44.48 -22.81
CA ILE A 52 -2.61 43.50 -23.00
C ILE A 52 -1.34 43.94 -22.28
N SER A 53 -1.00 45.23 -22.34
CA SER A 53 0.14 45.79 -21.59
C SER A 53 -0.06 45.69 -20.07
N VAL A 54 -1.29 45.91 -19.56
CA VAL A 54 -1.59 45.78 -18.13
C VAL A 54 -1.47 44.32 -17.67
N VAL A 55 -1.98 43.36 -18.45
CA VAL A 55 -1.85 41.93 -18.13
C VAL A 55 -0.40 41.49 -18.09
N LEU A 56 0.39 41.84 -19.12
CA LEU A 56 1.82 41.56 -19.12
C LEU A 56 2.51 42.19 -17.90
N THR A 57 2.16 43.43 -17.55
CA THR A 57 2.74 44.10 -16.38
C THR A 57 2.39 43.37 -15.08
N ALA A 58 1.15 42.89 -14.94
CA ALA A 58 0.71 42.14 -13.77
C ALA A 58 1.46 40.81 -13.64
N ASP A 59 1.67 40.08 -14.74
CA ASP A 59 2.40 38.80 -14.73
C ASP A 59 3.89 39.00 -14.42
N VAL A 60 4.50 40.07 -14.94
CA VAL A 60 5.88 40.45 -14.60
C VAL A 60 6.00 40.77 -13.11
N LEU A 61 5.08 41.57 -12.56
CA LEU A 61 5.08 41.93 -11.14
C LEU A 61 4.84 40.71 -10.24
N ASN A 62 3.91 39.84 -10.58
CA ASN A 62 3.66 38.59 -9.86
C ASN A 62 4.91 37.71 -9.82
N THR A 63 5.57 37.53 -10.97
CA THR A 63 6.81 36.75 -11.08
C THR A 63 7.92 37.36 -10.24
N PHE A 64 8.05 38.69 -10.25
CA PHE A 64 9.01 39.40 -9.40
C PHE A 64 8.74 39.17 -7.91
N PHE A 65 7.49 39.25 -7.47
CA PHE A 65 7.14 39.05 -6.05
C PHE A 65 7.40 37.62 -5.57
N LEU A 66 7.13 36.62 -6.41
CA LEU A 66 7.43 35.22 -6.08
C LEU A 66 8.94 34.99 -5.95
N PHE A 67 9.75 35.59 -6.83
CA PHE A 67 11.20 35.55 -6.70
C PHE A 67 11.71 36.25 -5.45
N TYR A 68 11.17 37.44 -5.16
CA TYR A 68 11.56 38.18 -3.97
C TYR A 68 11.25 37.40 -2.68
N TYR A 69 10.08 36.76 -2.63
CA TYR A 69 9.68 35.87 -1.54
C TYR A 69 10.68 34.70 -1.39
N LEU A 70 10.93 33.95 -2.46
CA LEU A 70 11.87 32.82 -2.42
C LEU A 70 13.30 33.25 -2.08
N TYR A 71 13.73 34.42 -2.57
CA TYR A 71 15.03 34.99 -2.21
C TYR A 71 15.11 35.28 -0.71
N ARG A 72 14.06 35.85 -0.11
CA ARG A 72 14.04 36.06 1.34
C ARG A 72 14.05 34.75 2.12
N SER A 73 13.18 33.80 1.77
CA SER A 73 13.03 32.55 2.51
C SER A 73 14.23 31.63 2.35
N LEU A 74 14.72 31.44 1.13
CA LEU A 74 15.76 30.46 0.83
C LEU A 74 17.18 31.03 0.88
N ILE A 75 17.36 32.35 0.72
CA ILE A 75 18.69 32.97 0.70
C ILE A 75 18.93 33.84 1.94
N VAL A 76 18.04 34.80 2.24
CA VAL A 76 18.25 35.74 3.36
C VAL A 76 18.09 35.04 4.72
N HIS A 77 17.08 34.17 4.86
CA HIS A 77 16.79 33.42 6.08
C HIS A 77 17.17 31.94 5.96
N PHE A 78 18.26 31.66 5.25
CA PHE A 78 18.77 30.30 5.08
C PHE A 78 19.02 29.62 6.43
N ASN A 79 18.55 28.39 6.59
CA ASN A 79 18.64 27.58 7.81
C ASN A 79 17.91 28.15 9.04
N ASP A 80 16.91 29.03 8.86
CA ASP A 80 15.99 29.47 9.92
C ASP A 80 14.65 28.69 9.82
N PRO A 81 14.48 27.57 10.55
CA PRO A 81 13.29 26.73 10.45
C PRO A 81 12.01 27.45 10.91
N VAL A 82 12.12 28.45 11.79
CA VAL A 82 10.96 29.21 12.28
C VAL A 82 10.46 30.16 11.19
N TYR A 83 11.39 30.77 10.44
CA TYR A 83 11.05 31.62 9.30
C TYR A 83 10.51 30.80 8.11
N LEU A 84 11.16 29.67 7.79
CA LEU A 84 10.76 28.79 6.67
C LEU A 84 9.36 28.18 6.87
N MET A 85 8.97 27.91 8.11
CA MET A 85 7.64 27.34 8.42
C MET A 85 6.53 28.39 8.50
N LYS A 86 6.85 29.69 8.45
CA LYS A 86 5.90 30.78 8.58
C LYS A 86 5.73 31.52 7.26
N SER A 87 4.53 31.45 6.70
CA SER A 87 4.13 32.29 5.58
C SER A 87 4.15 33.77 6.00
N ASP A 88 4.99 34.55 5.33
CA ASP A 88 5.17 35.98 5.59
C ASP A 88 4.71 36.81 4.38
N TRP A 89 3.53 36.48 3.84
CA TRP A 89 2.82 37.23 2.77
C TRP A 89 2.54 38.72 3.12
N ARG A 90 3.18 39.26 4.17
CA ARG A 90 3.18 40.62 4.69
C ARG A 90 3.92 41.60 3.78
N PHE A 91 3.46 41.73 2.53
CA PHE A 91 3.60 43.00 1.81
C PHE A 91 2.83 44.15 2.51
N MET A 92 1.94 43.82 3.47
CA MET A 92 1.29 44.79 4.35
C MET A 92 2.25 45.53 5.29
N ASP A 93 3.36 44.92 5.74
CA ASP A 93 4.28 45.53 6.71
C ASP A 93 5.23 46.56 6.04
N PHE A 94 5.52 46.41 4.74
CA PHE A 94 6.33 47.36 3.97
C PHE A 94 5.62 48.73 3.79
N PHE A 95 4.30 48.72 3.57
CA PHE A 95 3.48 49.94 3.45
C PHE A 95 2.91 50.46 4.77
N SER A 96 3.06 49.72 5.87
CA SER A 96 2.67 50.15 7.22
C SER A 96 3.86 50.51 8.11
N SER A 97 5.06 50.60 7.51
CA SER A 97 6.18 51.31 8.14
C SER A 97 5.75 52.76 8.48
N PRO A 98 6.25 53.34 9.57
CA PRO A 98 5.79 54.64 10.09
C PRO A 98 5.83 55.82 9.10
N ASP A 99 6.49 55.66 7.94
CA ASP A 99 6.77 56.73 6.97
C ASP A 99 5.73 56.90 5.85
N VAL A 100 4.63 56.12 5.82
CA VAL A 100 3.56 56.33 4.82
C VAL A 100 2.19 56.43 5.49
N ARG A 101 1.87 57.64 6.00
CA ARG A 101 0.53 57.99 6.49
C ARG A 101 -0.43 58.29 5.33
N ALA A 102 -1.39 57.39 5.08
CA ALA A 102 -2.71 57.77 4.55
C ALA A 102 -3.78 56.67 4.78
N GLY A 103 -4.65 56.88 5.80
CA GLY A 103 -6.09 56.56 5.77
C GLY A 103 -6.58 55.09 5.76
N PRO A 104 -7.25 54.60 6.83
CA PRO A 104 -7.74 53.21 6.94
C PRO A 104 -8.99 52.82 6.12
N VAL A 105 -9.46 53.61 5.13
CA VAL A 105 -10.77 53.35 4.47
C VAL A 105 -10.67 53.20 2.94
N GLY A 106 -9.46 53.27 2.35
CA GLY A 106 -9.26 53.21 0.90
C GLY A 106 -8.70 51.89 0.33
N TYR A 107 -8.07 51.03 1.14
CA TYR A 107 -7.16 50.00 0.61
C TYR A 107 -7.82 48.66 0.22
N HIS A 108 -8.98 48.32 0.75
CA HIS A 108 -9.71 47.09 0.35
C HIS A 108 -10.29 47.16 -1.07
N LYS A 109 -10.41 48.36 -1.67
CA LYS A 109 -10.85 48.51 -3.06
C LYS A 109 -9.71 48.55 -4.08
N LEU A 110 -8.46 48.80 -3.65
CA LEU A 110 -7.33 48.96 -4.58
C LEU A 110 -6.55 47.65 -4.82
N LEU A 111 -6.45 46.76 -3.83
CA LEU A 111 -5.76 45.46 -4.01
C LEU A 111 -6.67 44.34 -4.52
N GLY A 112 -7.99 44.45 -4.33
CA GLY A 112 -8.96 43.67 -5.09
C GLY A 112 -8.96 43.97 -6.60
N ALA A 113 -8.29 45.06 -7.02
CA ALA A 113 -8.14 45.42 -8.43
C ALA A 113 -6.80 44.96 -9.04
N ASN A 114 -5.78 44.62 -8.24
CA ASN A 114 -4.47 44.19 -8.71
C ASN A 114 -4.18 42.69 -8.55
N PHE A 115 -5.10 41.93 -7.91
CA PHE A 115 -5.09 40.46 -7.88
C PHE A 115 -6.28 39.85 -8.64
N LEU A 116 -6.85 40.61 -9.57
CA LEU A 116 -7.54 40.03 -10.71
C LEU A 116 -6.46 39.41 -11.59
N ARG A 117 -6.19 38.11 -11.41
CA ARG A 117 -5.71 37.34 -12.56
C ARG A 117 -6.78 37.51 -13.63
N VAL A 118 -6.46 38.34 -14.60
CA VAL A 118 -7.19 38.44 -15.87
C VAL A 118 -6.82 37.20 -16.70
N GLU A 119 -6.94 36.01 -16.10
CA GLU A 119 -6.67 34.73 -16.79
C GLU A 119 -7.73 34.46 -17.87
N ASP A 120 -8.92 35.07 -17.77
CA ASP A 120 -10.00 34.91 -18.76
C ASP A 120 -9.90 35.83 -20.00
N LEU A 121 -8.87 36.67 -20.15
CA LEU A 121 -8.62 37.43 -21.39
C LEU A 121 -7.34 37.01 -22.12
N HIS A 122 -6.70 35.93 -21.71
CA HIS A 122 -5.41 35.46 -22.23
C HIS A 122 -5.49 34.78 -23.61
N ASN A 123 -6.39 35.24 -24.46
CA ASN A 123 -6.68 34.60 -25.71
C ASN A 123 -6.90 35.67 -26.77
N GLU A 124 -5.84 36.01 -27.52
CA GLU A 124 -5.87 36.90 -28.68
C GLU A 124 -6.97 36.51 -29.69
N TRP A 125 -7.32 35.22 -29.75
CA TRP A 125 -8.43 34.70 -30.54
C TRP A 125 -9.81 35.02 -29.96
N ALA A 126 -9.96 35.09 -28.63
CA ALA A 126 -11.22 35.46 -27.97
C ALA A 126 -11.55 36.95 -28.22
N MET A 127 -10.54 37.83 -28.24
CA MET A 127 -10.73 39.25 -28.57
C MET A 127 -10.95 39.48 -30.09
N ASP A 128 -10.38 38.66 -30.98
CA ASP A 128 -10.68 38.71 -32.43
C ASP A 128 -12.12 38.24 -32.72
N ILE A 129 -12.61 37.24 -31.99
CA ILE A 129 -14.01 36.79 -32.00
C ILE A 129 -14.95 37.89 -31.47
N LEU A 130 -14.60 38.52 -30.34
CA LEU A 130 -15.38 39.61 -29.74
C LEU A 130 -15.46 40.87 -30.63
N ARG A 131 -14.44 41.11 -31.48
CA ARG A 131 -14.44 42.20 -32.45
C ARG A 131 -15.25 41.93 -33.71
N ARG A 132 -15.19 40.71 -34.26
CA ARG A 132 -16.04 40.31 -35.41
C ARG A 132 -17.53 40.22 -35.04
N CYS A 133 -17.85 40.11 -33.75
CA CYS A 133 -19.20 40.11 -33.19
C CYS A 133 -19.91 41.49 -33.10
N GLY A 134 -19.31 42.60 -33.53
CA GLY A 134 -20.03 43.89 -33.62
C GLY A 134 -20.54 44.46 -32.29
N MET A 135 -19.77 44.36 -31.21
CA MET A 135 -20.24 44.71 -29.85
C MET A 135 -20.41 46.23 -29.55
N PHE A 136 -20.15 47.11 -30.52
CA PHE A 136 -20.44 48.56 -30.41
C PHE A 136 -21.27 49.11 -31.58
N GLY A 137 -21.80 48.22 -32.43
CA GLY A 137 -22.75 48.60 -33.47
C GLY A 137 -24.16 48.59 -32.91
N ALA A 138 -24.83 49.74 -32.96
CA ALA A 138 -26.22 49.94 -32.56
C ALA A 138 -27.19 49.16 -33.46
N SER A 139 -27.29 47.85 -33.34
CA SER A 139 -28.43 47.11 -33.88
C SER A 139 -28.88 45.99 -32.94
N GLN A 140 -29.89 46.37 -32.19
CA GLN A 140 -30.72 45.64 -31.27
C GLN A 140 -31.42 44.45 -31.94
N ARG A 141 -30.75 43.31 -32.14
CA ARG A 141 -31.44 42.00 -32.33
C ARG A 141 -30.53 40.78 -32.17
N ARG A 142 -30.78 40.09 -31.04
CA ARG A 142 -30.83 38.62 -30.84
C ARG A 142 -29.51 37.83 -30.91
N SER A 143 -28.96 37.53 -29.73
CA SER A 143 -29.08 36.18 -29.18
C SER A 143 -29.16 36.23 -27.64
N VAL A 144 -30.13 35.54 -27.05
CA VAL A 144 -30.21 35.31 -25.59
C VAL A 144 -28.90 34.69 -25.07
N ILE A 145 -28.21 33.97 -25.96
CA ILE A 145 -26.92 33.34 -25.78
C ILE A 145 -25.81 34.37 -25.50
N GLY A 146 -25.77 35.50 -26.20
CA GLY A 146 -24.77 36.56 -25.93
C GLY A 146 -24.97 37.26 -24.58
N MET A 147 -26.20 37.30 -24.07
CA MET A 147 -26.51 37.82 -22.74
C MET A 147 -26.13 36.81 -21.65
N ILE A 148 -26.41 35.52 -21.87
CA ILE A 148 -25.95 34.41 -21.02
C ILE A 148 -24.42 34.38 -20.93
N PHE A 149 -23.72 34.58 -22.06
CA PHE A 149 -22.27 34.66 -22.11
C PHE A 149 -21.70 35.78 -21.23
N ARG A 150 -22.29 36.98 -21.29
CA ARG A 150 -21.89 38.12 -20.44
C ARG A 150 -22.10 37.84 -18.95
N SER A 151 -23.22 37.22 -18.60
CA SER A 151 -23.54 36.93 -17.21
C SER A 151 -22.63 35.85 -16.62
N LEU A 152 -22.34 34.79 -17.38
CA LEU A 152 -21.49 33.68 -16.93
C LEU A 152 -20.02 34.10 -16.75
N LEU A 153 -19.51 34.97 -17.64
CA LEU A 153 -18.15 35.52 -17.50
C LEU A 153 -18.03 36.39 -16.25
N LEU A 154 -19.01 37.28 -16.01
CA LEU A 154 -19.02 38.14 -14.82
C LEU A 154 -19.16 37.35 -13.51
N LEU A 155 -19.91 36.24 -13.53
CA LEU A 155 -20.07 35.34 -12.38
C LEU A 155 -18.77 34.61 -12.04
N ASN A 156 -18.03 34.11 -13.03
CA ASN A 156 -16.74 33.44 -12.80
C ASN A 156 -15.69 34.42 -12.25
N VAL A 157 -15.60 35.63 -12.82
CA VAL A 157 -14.70 36.67 -12.32
C VAL A 157 -15.02 37.07 -10.88
N ALA A 158 -16.31 37.19 -10.53
CA ALA A 158 -16.73 37.49 -9.16
C ALA A 158 -16.40 36.34 -8.19
N GLN A 159 -16.55 35.09 -8.62
CA GLN A 159 -16.24 33.91 -7.81
C GLN A 159 -14.74 33.77 -7.53
N ILE A 160 -13.88 33.93 -8.55
CA ILE A 160 -12.42 33.87 -8.40
C ILE A 160 -11.94 34.96 -7.43
N SER A 161 -12.51 36.17 -7.55
CA SER A 161 -12.18 37.31 -6.68
C SER A 161 -12.59 37.08 -5.22
N ALA A 162 -13.76 36.47 -4.99
CA ALA A 162 -14.24 36.14 -3.65
C ALA A 162 -13.37 35.06 -2.99
N SER A 163 -13.02 33.99 -3.73
CA SER A 163 -12.16 32.91 -3.23
C SER A 163 -10.74 33.38 -2.88
N ALA A 164 -10.16 34.27 -3.70
CA ALA A 164 -8.86 34.88 -3.42
C ALA A 164 -8.87 35.74 -2.14
N THR A 165 -9.97 36.45 -1.89
CA THR A 165 -10.14 37.27 -0.68
C THR A 165 -10.26 36.41 0.57
N VAL A 166 -11.01 35.31 0.51
CA VAL A 166 -11.17 34.35 1.62
C VAL A 166 -9.84 33.67 1.93
N LEU A 167 -9.09 33.24 0.92
CA LEU A 167 -7.77 32.65 1.11
C LEU A 167 -6.79 33.63 1.78
N SER A 168 -6.79 34.89 1.34
CA SER A 168 -5.96 35.95 1.94
C SER A 168 -6.30 36.20 3.42
N PHE A 169 -7.58 36.08 3.79
CA PHE A 169 -8.02 36.19 5.18
C PHE A 169 -7.63 34.97 6.02
N GLN A 170 -7.71 33.76 5.46
CA GLN A 170 -7.34 32.52 6.16
C GLN A 170 -5.83 32.42 6.39
N VAL A 171 -5.02 32.70 5.38
CA VAL A 171 -3.54 32.72 5.51
C VAL A 171 -3.07 33.79 6.50
N ARG A 172 -3.84 34.89 6.66
CA ARG A 172 -3.56 35.89 7.70
C ARG A 172 -3.76 35.34 9.12
N ASN A 173 -4.75 34.47 9.32
CA ASN A 173 -5.11 33.93 10.63
C ASN A 173 -4.31 32.65 10.98
N LEU A 174 -3.86 31.90 9.97
CA LEU A 174 -3.08 30.67 10.09
C LEU A 174 -1.77 30.82 9.32
N PRO A 175 -0.76 31.48 9.92
CA PRO A 175 0.42 31.89 9.20
C PRO A 175 1.41 30.75 8.95
N TYR A 176 1.25 29.56 9.56
CA TYR A 176 2.22 28.47 9.41
C TYR A 176 1.85 27.52 8.27
N PHE A 177 2.84 27.07 7.50
CA PHE A 177 2.63 26.10 6.40
C PHE A 177 2.15 24.73 6.89
N ALA A 178 2.42 24.38 8.16
CA ALA A 178 1.89 23.18 8.79
C ALA A 178 0.35 23.18 8.90
N ASP A 179 -0.26 24.36 8.95
CA ASP A 179 -1.72 24.53 9.07
C ASP A 179 -2.42 24.51 7.70
N PHE A 180 -1.70 24.16 6.62
CA PHE A 180 -2.25 24.09 5.26
C PHE A 180 -3.50 23.20 5.18
N ASP A 181 -3.55 22.13 5.98
CA ASP A 181 -4.70 21.24 6.06
C ASP A 181 -6.00 21.92 6.49
N GLU A 182 -5.93 23.04 7.20
CA GLU A 182 -7.11 23.78 7.65
C GLU A 182 -7.75 24.64 6.55
N PHE A 183 -6.96 25.10 5.56
CA PHE A 183 -7.45 25.94 4.47
C PHE A 183 -7.23 25.35 3.07
N LYS A 184 -6.71 24.12 2.95
CA LYS A 184 -6.52 23.41 1.67
C LYS A 184 -7.81 23.29 0.85
N ILE A 185 -8.96 23.15 1.51
CA ILE A 185 -10.26 23.10 0.83
C ILE A 185 -10.53 24.41 0.08
N THR A 186 -10.23 25.56 0.68
CA THR A 186 -10.37 26.86 0.01
C THR A 186 -9.45 26.96 -1.21
N VAL A 187 -8.21 26.46 -1.11
CA VAL A 187 -7.25 26.44 -2.21
C VAL A 187 -7.72 25.51 -3.35
N ILE A 188 -8.20 24.31 -3.01
CA ILE A 188 -8.75 23.35 -3.96
C ILE A 188 -9.98 23.92 -4.67
N LEU A 189 -10.88 24.58 -3.94
CA LEU A 189 -12.06 25.21 -4.52
C LEU A 189 -11.70 26.40 -5.41
N TRP A 190 -10.69 27.19 -5.04
CA TRP A 190 -10.17 28.27 -5.88
C TRP A 190 -9.57 27.73 -7.18
N LEU A 191 -8.62 26.79 -7.12
CA LEU A 191 -8.00 26.16 -8.29
C LEU A 191 -9.02 25.41 -9.14
N GLY A 192 -9.93 24.67 -8.52
CA GLY A 192 -11.01 23.97 -9.21
C GLY A 192 -11.97 24.90 -9.93
N SER A 193 -12.29 26.07 -9.35
CA SER A 193 -13.10 27.09 -10.00
C SER A 193 -12.39 27.74 -11.20
N GLY A 194 -11.07 27.94 -11.13
CA GLY A 194 -10.28 28.41 -12.26
C GLY A 194 -10.30 27.43 -13.43
N VAL A 195 -10.04 26.14 -13.15
CA VAL A 195 -10.07 25.07 -14.17
C VAL A 195 -11.46 24.94 -14.81
N ALA A 196 -12.53 25.05 -14.01
CA ALA A 196 -13.89 25.04 -14.51
C ALA A 196 -14.19 26.25 -15.41
N GLY A 197 -13.69 27.45 -15.04
CA GLY A 197 -13.76 28.65 -15.85
C GLY A 197 -13.06 28.50 -17.21
N ASP A 198 -11.82 28.02 -17.20
CA ASP A 198 -11.01 27.80 -18.42
C ASP A 198 -11.66 26.78 -19.35
N ALA A 199 -12.16 25.67 -18.80
CA ALA A 199 -12.86 24.64 -19.57
C ALA A 199 -14.17 25.18 -20.17
N LEU A 200 -14.92 25.98 -19.40
CA LEU A 200 -16.16 26.60 -19.85
C LEU A 200 -15.89 27.59 -21.01
N ILE A 201 -14.93 28.50 -20.84
CA ILE A 201 -14.56 29.48 -21.85
C ILE A 201 -14.07 28.78 -23.11
N THR A 202 -13.13 27.83 -22.98
CA THR A 202 -12.59 27.09 -24.13
C THR A 202 -13.69 26.35 -24.89
N THR A 203 -14.58 25.65 -24.18
CA THR A 203 -15.70 24.92 -24.79
C THR A 203 -16.65 25.87 -25.52
N MET A 204 -16.95 27.02 -24.92
CA MET A 204 -17.84 28.02 -25.53
C MET A 204 -17.24 28.66 -26.76
N VAL A 205 -15.93 28.96 -26.75
CA VAL A 205 -15.28 29.56 -27.91
C VAL A 205 -15.07 28.52 -29.03
N VAL A 206 -14.76 27.26 -28.71
CA VAL A 206 -14.74 26.16 -29.70
C VAL A 206 -16.12 25.97 -30.32
N TRP A 207 -17.19 25.99 -29.52
CA TRP A 207 -18.57 25.91 -30.00
C TRP A 207 -18.93 27.10 -30.92
N TYR A 208 -18.60 28.33 -30.52
CA TYR A 208 -18.84 29.52 -31.34
C TYR A 208 -18.05 29.49 -32.66
N LEU A 209 -16.77 29.08 -32.64
CA LEU A 209 -15.97 28.93 -33.86
C LEU A 209 -16.50 27.82 -34.77
N SER A 210 -17.02 26.73 -34.20
CA SER A 210 -17.66 25.65 -34.96
C SER A 210 -18.94 26.08 -35.67
N GLU A 211 -19.70 27.03 -35.09
CA GLU A 211 -20.88 27.61 -35.75
C GLU A 211 -20.49 28.67 -36.78
N ALA A 212 -19.50 29.52 -36.49
CA ALA A 212 -19.00 30.53 -37.42
C ALA A 212 -18.37 29.94 -38.69
N THR A 213 -17.83 28.72 -38.62
CA THR A 213 -17.24 28.00 -39.77
C THR A 213 -18.27 27.37 -40.71
N THR A 214 -19.56 27.36 -40.37
CA THR A 214 -20.62 26.88 -41.27
C THR A 214 -20.91 27.82 -42.46
N CYS A 215 -20.36 29.04 -42.49
CA CYS A 215 -20.44 29.94 -43.65
C CYS A 215 -19.28 29.79 -44.66
N TYR A 216 -18.24 28.97 -44.40
CA TYR A 216 -17.04 28.91 -45.26
C TYR A 216 -16.73 27.53 -45.87
N LYS A 217 -17.62 26.52 -45.70
CA LYS A 217 -17.41 25.15 -46.21
C LYS A 217 -18.50 24.70 -47.19
N LYS A 218 -18.82 25.50 -48.22
CA LYS A 218 -19.77 25.10 -49.27
C LYS A 218 -19.16 24.68 -50.61
N ASP A 219 -17.85 24.78 -50.82
CA ASP A 219 -17.29 24.58 -52.18
C ASP A 219 -16.18 23.53 -52.34
N ILE A 220 -15.91 22.67 -51.37
CA ILE A 220 -14.79 21.72 -51.49
C ILE A 220 -15.24 20.31 -51.08
N PHE A 221 -15.32 19.44 -52.09
CA PHE A 221 -15.66 18.00 -52.10
C PHE A 221 -17.15 17.61 -52.27
N ARG A 222 -17.61 17.79 -53.50
CA ARG A 222 -18.55 16.89 -54.19
C ARG A 222 -17.73 15.90 -55.02
N THR A 223 -18.25 14.68 -55.21
CA THR A 223 -17.64 13.47 -55.83
C THR A 223 -16.75 12.67 -54.86
N SER A 224 -16.90 11.37 -54.64
CA SER A 224 -17.67 10.32 -55.31
C SER A 224 -18.07 9.21 -54.32
N SER A 225 -19.21 8.60 -54.63
CA SER A 225 -19.78 7.34 -54.12
C SER A 225 -18.78 6.30 -53.60
N VAL A 226 -19.09 5.66 -52.47
CA VAL A 226 -19.72 4.32 -52.37
C VAL A 226 -20.22 4.17 -50.94
N THR A 227 -21.52 4.30 -50.74
CA THR A 227 -22.24 3.57 -49.69
C THR A 227 -22.61 2.24 -50.30
N ASP A 228 -22.14 1.14 -49.73
CA ASP A 228 -22.84 -0.15 -49.69
C ASP A 228 -22.04 -1.13 -48.84
N SER A 229 -22.42 -1.27 -47.58
CA SER A 229 -22.52 -2.53 -46.85
C SER A 229 -23.32 -2.23 -45.58
N ILE A 230 -24.57 -2.68 -45.58
CA ILE A 230 -25.43 -2.73 -44.42
C ILE A 230 -24.81 -3.76 -43.47
N GLU A 231 -24.08 -3.32 -42.44
CA GLU A 231 -23.79 -4.19 -41.30
C GLU A 231 -25.05 -4.21 -40.42
N THR A 232 -25.72 -5.36 -40.50
CA THR A 232 -26.73 -5.87 -39.60
C THR A 232 -26.49 -5.45 -38.15
N MET A 233 -27.56 -5.13 -37.42
CA MET A 233 -27.54 -4.95 -35.96
C MET A 233 -27.13 -6.27 -35.26
N THR A 234 -25.83 -6.57 -35.23
CA THR A 234 -25.27 -7.65 -34.43
C THR A 234 -24.92 -7.10 -33.04
N SER A 235 -25.28 -7.84 -32.00
CA SER A 235 -24.82 -7.56 -30.63
C SER A 235 -23.29 -7.56 -30.59
N PRO A 236 -22.65 -6.72 -29.75
CA PRO A 236 -21.20 -6.71 -29.63
C PRO A 236 -20.68 -8.09 -29.21
N LEU A 237 -19.54 -8.50 -29.76
CA LEU A 237 -18.88 -9.77 -29.43
C LEU A 237 -18.37 -9.70 -27.99
N LYS A 238 -18.88 -10.56 -27.12
CA LYS A 238 -18.51 -10.57 -25.70
C LYS A 238 -17.27 -11.42 -25.47
N ILE A 239 -16.22 -10.78 -24.97
CA ILE A 239 -14.93 -11.42 -24.69
C ILE A 239 -14.70 -11.42 -23.19
N PHE A 240 -14.43 -12.57 -22.59
CA PHE A 240 -13.97 -12.68 -21.21
C PHE A 240 -12.51 -13.09 -21.15
N ILE A 241 -11.70 -12.37 -20.38
CA ILE A 241 -10.27 -12.62 -20.24
C ILE A 241 -9.90 -12.81 -18.77
N THR A 242 -9.27 -13.95 -18.46
CA THR A 242 -8.59 -14.17 -17.18
C THR A 242 -7.09 -13.94 -17.36
N GLY A 243 -6.44 -13.41 -16.32
CA GLY A 243 -5.00 -13.08 -16.40
C GLY A 243 -4.70 -11.77 -17.15
N ALA A 244 -5.69 -10.89 -17.33
CA ALA A 244 -5.57 -9.64 -18.08
C ALA A 244 -4.50 -8.66 -17.56
N THR A 245 -4.10 -8.77 -16.29
CA THR A 245 -3.03 -7.95 -15.68
C THR A 245 -1.72 -8.73 -15.53
N GLY A 246 -1.65 -9.95 -16.04
CA GLY A 246 -0.44 -10.78 -16.05
C GLY A 246 0.51 -10.41 -17.19
N TYR A 247 1.68 -11.03 -17.20
CA TYR A 247 2.75 -10.72 -18.15
C TYR A 247 2.33 -10.91 -19.61
N VAL A 248 1.77 -12.07 -19.95
CA VAL A 248 1.23 -12.37 -21.30
C VAL A 248 -0.15 -11.73 -21.51
N GLY A 249 -1.06 -11.92 -20.55
CA GLY A 249 -2.45 -11.49 -20.69
C GLY A 249 -2.62 -9.98 -20.85
N GLY A 250 -1.75 -9.16 -20.24
CA GLY A 250 -1.77 -7.71 -20.45
C GLY A 250 -1.35 -7.29 -21.87
N SER A 251 -0.42 -8.02 -22.48
CA SER A 251 0.00 -7.81 -23.87
C SER A 251 -1.06 -8.27 -24.87
N VAL A 252 -1.82 -9.33 -24.54
CA VAL A 252 -2.98 -9.78 -25.33
C VAL A 252 -4.12 -8.77 -25.21
N LEU A 253 -4.47 -8.30 -24.02
CA LEU A 253 -5.50 -7.29 -23.82
C LEU A 253 -5.14 -5.97 -24.53
N SER A 254 -3.89 -5.55 -24.46
CA SER A 254 -3.39 -4.37 -25.18
C SER A 254 -3.59 -4.48 -26.69
N ARG A 255 -3.46 -5.69 -27.28
CA ARG A 255 -3.71 -5.92 -28.71
C ARG A 255 -5.20 -5.99 -29.04
N LEU A 256 -6.03 -6.60 -28.18
CA LEU A 256 -7.48 -6.58 -28.34
C LEU A 256 -8.04 -5.14 -28.33
N LEU A 257 -7.52 -4.28 -27.44
CA LEU A 257 -7.90 -2.86 -27.38
C LEU A 257 -7.46 -2.05 -28.62
N LYS A 258 -6.37 -2.47 -29.28
CA LYS A 258 -5.85 -1.85 -30.51
C LYS A 258 -6.36 -2.52 -31.78
N HIS A 259 -7.19 -3.56 -31.67
CA HIS A 259 -7.64 -4.35 -32.80
C HIS A 259 -8.48 -3.47 -33.77
N PRO A 260 -8.39 -3.66 -35.11
CA PRO A 260 -9.19 -2.89 -36.06
C PRO A 260 -10.70 -2.94 -35.81
N GLU A 261 -11.17 -4.03 -35.21
CA GLU A 261 -12.57 -4.24 -34.83
C GLU A 261 -12.84 -4.03 -33.33
N ALA A 262 -11.96 -3.36 -32.58
CA ALA A 262 -12.12 -3.19 -31.12
C ALA A 262 -13.46 -2.55 -30.73
N SER A 263 -14.06 -1.71 -31.59
CA SER A 263 -15.37 -1.10 -31.35
C SER A 263 -16.56 -2.08 -31.39
N SER A 264 -16.38 -3.28 -31.97
CA SER A 264 -17.39 -4.34 -31.95
C SER A 264 -17.22 -5.31 -30.78
N PHE A 265 -16.19 -5.12 -29.94
CA PHE A 265 -15.89 -5.99 -28.81
C PHE A 265 -16.40 -5.41 -27.49
N GLU A 266 -16.97 -6.27 -26.66
CA GLU A 266 -17.25 -5.99 -25.26
C GLU A 266 -16.34 -6.88 -24.39
N ILE A 267 -15.27 -6.29 -23.85
CA ILE A 267 -14.25 -7.04 -23.11
C ILE A 267 -14.54 -6.96 -21.60
N THR A 268 -14.58 -8.11 -20.95
CA THR A 268 -14.68 -8.26 -19.50
C THR A 268 -13.42 -8.95 -18.96
N ALA A 269 -12.73 -8.32 -18.00
CA ALA A 269 -11.52 -8.86 -17.39
C ALA A 269 -11.76 -9.33 -15.95
N LEU A 270 -11.29 -10.53 -15.61
CA LEU A 270 -11.18 -10.97 -14.23
C LEU A 270 -9.97 -10.31 -13.57
N VAL A 271 -10.18 -9.63 -12.44
CA VAL A 271 -9.12 -9.00 -11.66
C VAL A 271 -9.29 -9.25 -10.16
N ARG A 272 -8.17 -9.42 -9.46
CA ARG A 272 -8.17 -9.68 -8.01
C ARG A 272 -8.39 -8.42 -7.15
N SER A 273 -8.09 -7.24 -7.68
CA SER A 273 -8.09 -5.99 -6.93
C SER A 273 -9.05 -4.97 -7.52
N ALA A 274 -9.83 -4.28 -6.66
CA ALA A 274 -10.69 -3.18 -7.08
C ALA A 274 -9.90 -2.02 -7.74
N GLU A 275 -8.67 -1.75 -7.30
CA GLU A 275 -7.83 -0.70 -7.89
C GLU A 275 -7.52 -0.97 -9.37
N LYS A 276 -7.00 -2.17 -9.70
CA LYS A 276 -6.78 -2.57 -11.10
C LYS A 276 -8.08 -2.59 -11.90
N ALA A 277 -9.21 -2.90 -11.25
CA ALA A 277 -10.52 -2.84 -11.88
C ALA A 277 -10.85 -1.41 -12.35
N GLU A 278 -10.69 -0.42 -11.47
CA GLU A 278 -10.93 0.99 -11.81
C GLU A 278 -9.97 1.48 -12.91
N LYS A 279 -8.69 1.11 -12.84
CA LYS A 279 -7.72 1.46 -13.89
C LYS A 279 -8.09 0.84 -15.24
N LEU A 280 -8.51 -0.42 -15.29
CA LEU A 280 -8.96 -1.07 -16.54
C LEU A 280 -10.25 -0.45 -17.11
N LYS A 281 -11.18 0.00 -16.25
CA LYS A 281 -12.39 0.71 -16.70
C LYS A 281 -12.08 1.98 -17.48
N THR A 282 -10.96 2.66 -17.18
CA THR A 282 -10.51 3.84 -17.95
C THR A 282 -10.16 3.51 -19.41
N LEU A 283 -9.85 2.25 -19.70
CA LEU A 283 -9.58 1.73 -21.05
C LEU A 283 -10.83 1.20 -21.75
N GLY A 284 -12.03 1.35 -21.15
CA GLY A 284 -13.28 0.81 -21.70
C GLY A 284 -13.48 -0.69 -21.46
N VAL A 285 -12.68 -1.31 -20.58
CA VAL A 285 -12.77 -2.74 -20.23
C VAL A 285 -13.70 -2.91 -19.03
N LYS A 286 -14.71 -3.79 -19.16
CA LYS A 286 -15.54 -4.22 -18.01
C LYS A 286 -14.70 -5.11 -17.11
N THR A 287 -15.05 -5.18 -15.83
CA THR A 287 -14.24 -5.91 -14.86
C THR A 287 -15.11 -6.72 -13.93
N VAL A 288 -14.68 -7.93 -13.63
CA VAL A 288 -15.25 -8.80 -12.62
C VAL A 288 -14.19 -9.02 -11.54
N ILE A 289 -14.55 -8.76 -10.28
CA ILE A 289 -13.64 -8.98 -9.16
C ILE A 289 -13.77 -10.43 -8.72
N GLY A 290 -12.63 -11.14 -8.69
CA GLY A 290 -12.55 -12.53 -8.26
C GLY A 290 -11.16 -13.13 -8.48
N SER A 291 -10.98 -14.32 -7.95
CA SER A 291 -9.73 -15.09 -7.98
C SER A 291 -9.98 -16.54 -8.41
N TYR A 292 -8.92 -17.30 -8.64
CA TYR A 292 -8.98 -18.74 -8.94
C TYR A 292 -9.15 -19.59 -7.65
N THR A 293 -9.84 -19.06 -6.64
CA THR A 293 -10.06 -19.71 -5.33
C THR A 293 -11.54 -20.04 -5.09
N ASP A 294 -11.82 -20.93 -4.15
CA ASP A 294 -13.13 -21.61 -4.03
C ASP A 294 -14.36 -20.77 -3.63
N PRO A 295 -14.33 -19.52 -3.12
CA PRO A 295 -15.56 -18.73 -3.13
C PRO A 295 -15.87 -18.12 -4.52
N ASP A 296 -14.85 -17.91 -5.37
CA ASP A 296 -14.94 -17.09 -6.58
C ASP A 296 -15.17 -17.88 -7.87
N LEU A 297 -15.09 -19.22 -7.84
CA LEU A 297 -15.29 -20.05 -9.04
C LEU A 297 -16.68 -19.84 -9.68
N SER A 298 -17.70 -19.56 -8.86
CA SER A 298 -19.05 -19.23 -9.34
C SER A 298 -19.08 -17.94 -10.18
N VAL A 299 -18.26 -16.95 -9.82
CA VAL A 299 -18.14 -15.68 -10.53
C VAL A 299 -17.49 -15.89 -11.90
N ILE A 300 -16.47 -16.74 -11.97
CA ILE A 300 -15.79 -17.12 -13.22
C ILE A 300 -16.76 -17.86 -14.14
N LYS A 301 -17.50 -18.84 -13.61
CA LYS A 301 -18.53 -19.60 -14.33
C LYS A 301 -19.58 -18.67 -14.93
N ASN A 302 -20.08 -17.72 -14.15
CA ASN A 302 -21.09 -16.75 -14.61
C ASN A 302 -20.56 -15.83 -15.71
N ALA A 303 -19.32 -15.35 -15.60
CA ALA A 303 -18.69 -14.52 -16.62
C ALA A 303 -18.46 -15.30 -17.92
N ALA A 304 -18.00 -16.55 -17.83
CA ALA A 304 -17.82 -17.42 -18.99
C ALA A 304 -19.17 -17.75 -19.67
N ALA A 305 -20.24 -17.98 -18.90
CA ALA A 305 -21.59 -18.25 -19.43
C ALA A 305 -22.20 -17.10 -20.24
N GLU A 306 -21.73 -15.88 -20.02
CA GLU A 306 -22.19 -14.70 -20.75
C GLU A 306 -21.31 -14.33 -21.94
N SER A 307 -20.23 -15.08 -22.20
CA SER A 307 -19.20 -14.70 -23.19
C SER A 307 -19.23 -15.57 -24.45
N ASP A 308 -18.90 -14.98 -25.59
CA ASP A 308 -18.78 -15.69 -26.88
C ASP A 308 -17.36 -16.25 -27.06
N VAL A 309 -16.37 -15.55 -26.51
CA VAL A 309 -14.95 -15.93 -26.54
C VAL A 309 -14.34 -15.79 -25.16
N VAL A 310 -13.62 -16.81 -24.69
CA VAL A 310 -12.86 -16.77 -23.43
C VAL A 310 -11.37 -16.91 -23.70
N PHE A 311 -10.58 -15.95 -23.22
CA PHE A 311 -9.12 -16.04 -23.12
C PHE A 311 -8.73 -16.46 -21.70
N ALA A 312 -8.32 -17.72 -21.53
CA ALA A 312 -7.88 -18.27 -20.26
C ALA A 312 -6.34 -18.23 -20.16
N ILE A 313 -5.79 -17.13 -19.63
CA ILE A 313 -4.34 -16.83 -19.64
C ILE A 313 -3.78 -16.73 -18.20
N ALA A 314 -4.59 -16.96 -17.18
CA ALA A 314 -4.16 -16.73 -15.79
C ALA A 314 -3.28 -17.85 -15.21
N ASP A 315 -3.59 -19.11 -15.53
CA ASP A 315 -2.96 -20.31 -14.94
C ASP A 315 -3.20 -21.52 -15.86
N SER A 316 -2.16 -22.34 -16.08
CA SER A 316 -2.16 -23.52 -16.97
C SER A 316 -2.27 -24.85 -16.21
N ASP A 317 -2.19 -24.84 -14.88
CA ASP A 317 -2.11 -26.03 -14.05
C ASP A 317 -3.26 -26.13 -13.03
N ASN A 318 -4.04 -25.07 -12.83
CA ASN A 318 -5.16 -25.05 -11.89
C ASN A 318 -6.49 -25.53 -12.53
N LEU A 319 -6.87 -26.78 -12.26
CA LEU A 319 -8.05 -27.42 -12.84
C LEU A 319 -9.41 -26.83 -12.39
N PRO A 320 -9.69 -26.59 -11.09
CA PRO A 320 -10.97 -26.03 -10.64
C PRO A 320 -11.48 -24.78 -11.41
N PRO A 321 -10.68 -23.71 -11.62
CA PRO A 321 -11.10 -22.56 -12.40
C PRO A 321 -11.24 -22.86 -13.89
N ALA A 322 -10.41 -23.75 -14.46
CA ALA A 322 -10.58 -24.21 -15.83
C ALA A 322 -11.94 -24.95 -16.00
N GLN A 323 -12.30 -25.79 -15.04
CA GLN A 323 -13.59 -26.47 -15.00
C GLN A 323 -14.74 -25.47 -14.85
N ALA A 324 -14.60 -24.43 -14.02
CA ALA A 324 -15.60 -23.38 -13.89
C ALA A 324 -15.82 -22.61 -15.21
N ILE A 325 -14.74 -22.36 -15.98
CA ILE A 325 -14.83 -21.77 -17.32
C ILE A 325 -15.59 -22.72 -18.26
N LEU A 326 -15.22 -24.00 -18.32
CA LEU A 326 -15.88 -25.00 -19.16
C LEU A 326 -17.37 -25.15 -18.83
N ASP A 327 -17.70 -25.19 -17.54
CA ASP A 327 -19.07 -25.21 -17.05
C ASP A 327 -19.88 -23.98 -17.53
N GLY A 328 -19.26 -22.80 -17.49
CA GLY A 328 -19.88 -21.57 -17.98
C GLY A 328 -20.09 -21.62 -19.50
N LEU A 329 -19.07 -22.03 -20.25
CA LEU A 329 -19.15 -22.18 -21.70
C LEU A 329 -20.20 -23.21 -22.13
N LYS A 330 -20.37 -24.28 -21.35
CA LYS A 330 -21.44 -25.26 -21.57
C LYS A 330 -22.82 -24.62 -21.41
N ILE A 331 -23.03 -23.80 -20.38
CA ILE A 331 -24.28 -23.04 -20.21
C ILE A 331 -24.53 -22.11 -21.41
N LYS A 332 -23.48 -21.43 -21.90
CA LYS A 332 -23.58 -20.58 -23.09
C LYS A 332 -23.97 -21.38 -24.34
N PHE A 333 -23.38 -22.55 -24.55
CA PHE A 333 -23.72 -23.45 -25.65
C PHE A 333 -25.18 -23.91 -25.57
N GLU A 334 -25.62 -24.38 -24.39
CA GLU A 334 -27.00 -24.82 -24.16
C GLU A 334 -28.02 -23.69 -24.41
N LYS A 335 -27.64 -22.44 -24.16
CA LYS A 335 -28.50 -21.25 -24.37
C LYS A 335 -28.52 -20.75 -25.81
N SER A 336 -27.39 -20.82 -26.52
CA SER A 336 -27.23 -20.22 -27.85
C SER A 336 -27.31 -21.23 -29.01
N GLY A 337 -27.01 -22.50 -28.75
CA GLY A 337 -26.83 -23.53 -29.77
C GLY A 337 -25.49 -23.44 -30.52
N GLU A 338 -24.66 -22.42 -30.25
CA GLU A 338 -23.37 -22.19 -30.89
C GLU A 338 -22.24 -22.45 -29.89
N ALA A 339 -21.23 -23.23 -30.31
CA ALA A 339 -20.09 -23.59 -29.45
C ALA A 339 -19.18 -22.36 -29.25
N PRO A 340 -19.01 -21.85 -28.02
CA PRO A 340 -18.12 -20.71 -27.76
C PRO A 340 -16.66 -21.06 -28.02
N ILE A 341 -15.84 -20.04 -28.23
CA ILE A 341 -14.40 -20.21 -28.45
C ILE A 341 -13.66 -20.09 -27.11
N LEU A 342 -12.79 -21.06 -26.80
CA LEU A 342 -11.86 -21.00 -25.69
C LEU A 342 -10.42 -20.97 -26.22
N ILE A 343 -9.71 -19.88 -25.94
CA ILE A 343 -8.26 -19.76 -26.19
C ILE A 343 -7.55 -19.86 -24.83
N HIS A 344 -6.98 -21.03 -24.56
CA HIS A 344 -6.29 -21.34 -23.31
C HIS A 344 -4.76 -21.23 -23.47
N THR A 345 -4.08 -20.76 -22.44
CA THR A 345 -2.62 -20.78 -22.37
C THR A 345 -2.16 -22.02 -21.62
N SER A 346 -1.54 -22.96 -22.34
CA SER A 346 -0.79 -24.09 -21.79
C SER A 346 0.70 -23.69 -21.71
N GLY A 347 1.64 -24.62 -21.92
CA GLY A 347 3.08 -24.34 -21.94
C GLY A 347 3.87 -25.49 -22.56
N THR A 348 5.04 -25.22 -23.17
CA THR A 348 5.81 -26.29 -23.83
C THR A 348 6.38 -27.33 -22.86
N ALA A 349 6.20 -27.16 -21.55
CA ALA A 349 6.52 -28.18 -20.56
C ALA A 349 5.71 -29.48 -20.75
N ILE A 350 4.62 -29.48 -21.55
CA ILE A 350 3.94 -30.72 -21.97
C ILE A 350 4.87 -31.69 -22.73
N ILE A 351 5.96 -31.20 -23.33
CA ILE A 351 6.93 -32.00 -24.10
C ILE A 351 8.32 -31.99 -23.46
N MET A 352 8.45 -31.66 -22.18
CA MET A 352 9.74 -31.70 -21.49
C MET A 352 10.19 -33.13 -21.16
N ASP A 353 11.50 -33.36 -21.12
CA ASP A 353 12.10 -34.62 -20.64
C ASP A 353 12.63 -34.53 -19.19
N ASP A 354 13.43 -35.51 -18.75
CA ASP A 354 14.19 -35.47 -17.49
C ASP A 354 15.71 -35.38 -17.77
N ALA A 355 16.13 -34.45 -18.64
CA ALA A 355 17.54 -34.33 -19.02
C ALA A 355 18.50 -33.96 -17.86
N ARG A 356 17.97 -33.31 -16.81
CA ARG A 356 18.73 -32.82 -15.63
C ARG A 356 19.98 -32.02 -15.98
N GLY A 357 19.96 -31.38 -17.15
CA GLY A 357 21.07 -30.62 -17.72
C GLY A 357 22.26 -31.45 -18.18
N LEU A 358 22.14 -32.77 -18.29
CA LEU A 358 23.24 -33.68 -18.63
C LEU A 358 23.36 -34.00 -20.13
N THR A 359 22.27 -33.83 -20.88
CA THR A 359 22.19 -34.11 -22.32
C THR A 359 21.32 -33.09 -23.04
N SER A 360 21.60 -32.85 -24.32
CA SER A 360 20.76 -32.08 -25.24
C SER A 360 19.95 -32.97 -26.20
N GLU A 361 20.13 -34.29 -26.12
CA GLU A 361 19.39 -35.24 -26.95
C GLU A 361 17.95 -35.33 -26.46
N HIS A 362 17.00 -34.98 -27.33
CA HIS A 362 15.58 -35.10 -27.02
C HIS A 362 14.75 -35.16 -28.30
N THR A 363 13.52 -35.59 -28.14
CA THR A 363 12.52 -35.69 -29.19
C THR A 363 12.02 -34.30 -29.58
N LYS A 364 12.02 -34.02 -30.89
CA LYS A 364 11.41 -32.81 -31.46
C LYS A 364 9.92 -33.01 -31.71
N TYR A 365 9.12 -32.00 -31.41
CA TYR A 365 7.67 -32.01 -31.60
C TYR A 365 7.25 -30.86 -32.50
N SER A 366 6.49 -31.15 -33.54
CA SER A 366 5.72 -30.16 -34.28
C SER A 366 4.31 -30.06 -33.70
N ASP A 367 3.73 -28.86 -33.67
CA ASP A 367 2.30 -28.64 -33.36
C ASP A 367 1.36 -29.18 -34.48
N LEU A 368 1.91 -29.76 -35.55
CA LEU A 368 1.21 -30.58 -36.53
C LEU A 368 1.22 -32.09 -36.23
N ASP A 369 2.06 -32.56 -35.30
CA ASP A 369 2.19 -33.99 -34.98
C ASP A 369 1.07 -34.46 -34.03
N VAL A 370 -0.19 -34.37 -34.48
CA VAL A 370 -1.41 -34.58 -33.67
C VAL A 370 -1.38 -35.90 -32.88
N GLU A 371 -1.05 -37.02 -33.52
CA GLU A 371 -0.99 -38.32 -32.86
C GLU A 371 0.05 -38.33 -31.73
N LYS A 372 1.21 -37.71 -31.97
CA LYS A 372 2.32 -37.67 -31.03
C LYS A 372 2.01 -36.79 -29.81
N LEU A 373 1.33 -35.66 -30.03
CA LEU A 373 0.89 -34.76 -28.96
C LEU A 373 -0.22 -35.39 -28.12
N ASN A 374 -1.17 -36.08 -28.75
CA ASN A 374 -2.22 -36.78 -28.02
C ASN A 374 -1.73 -38.01 -27.26
N ALA A 375 -0.62 -38.61 -27.70
CA ALA A 375 0.07 -39.70 -26.99
C ALA A 375 0.91 -39.23 -25.78
N ILE A 376 1.03 -37.92 -25.53
CA ILE A 376 1.74 -37.41 -24.35
C ILE A 376 1.03 -37.88 -23.06
N PRO A 377 1.77 -38.46 -22.10
CA PRO A 377 1.22 -38.95 -20.84
C PRO A 377 0.39 -37.90 -20.09
N GLN A 378 -0.62 -38.34 -19.34
CA GLN A 378 -1.52 -37.41 -18.64
C GLN A 378 -0.88 -36.74 -17.41
N ASN A 379 0.21 -37.31 -16.89
CA ASN A 379 0.85 -36.87 -15.66
C ASN A 379 1.99 -35.86 -15.87
N VAL A 380 2.25 -35.42 -17.09
CA VAL A 380 3.19 -34.31 -17.34
C VAL A 380 2.50 -32.97 -17.08
N LEU A 381 3.30 -31.93 -16.86
CA LEU A 381 2.82 -30.59 -16.51
C LEU A 381 1.79 -30.08 -17.53
N HIS A 382 0.82 -29.27 -17.08
CA HIS A 382 -0.32 -28.71 -17.85
C HIS A 382 -1.37 -29.73 -18.34
N ARG A 383 -1.02 -31.02 -18.49
CA ARG A 383 -1.96 -32.02 -19.05
C ARG A 383 -3.19 -32.26 -18.19
N ASN A 384 -3.09 -32.01 -16.89
CA ASN A 384 -4.22 -32.07 -15.98
C ASN A 384 -5.34 -31.06 -16.33
N VAL A 385 -5.01 -29.96 -17.02
CA VAL A 385 -5.96 -28.96 -17.51
C VAL A 385 -6.23 -29.12 -19.01
N ASP A 386 -5.20 -29.38 -19.82
CA ASP A 386 -5.33 -29.53 -21.27
C ASP A 386 -6.28 -30.67 -21.66
N ILE A 387 -6.23 -31.81 -20.95
CA ILE A 387 -7.06 -32.97 -21.26
C ILE A 387 -8.56 -32.65 -21.06
N PRO A 388 -9.01 -32.16 -19.88
CA PRO A 388 -10.41 -31.73 -19.71
C PRO A 388 -10.89 -30.73 -20.76
N ILE A 389 -10.05 -29.79 -21.19
CA ILE A 389 -10.38 -28.82 -22.24
C ILE A 389 -10.57 -29.53 -23.60
N ILE A 390 -9.70 -30.47 -23.94
CA ILE A 390 -9.81 -31.26 -25.18
C ILE A 390 -11.05 -32.16 -25.14
N GLU A 391 -11.37 -32.77 -24.00
CA GLU A 391 -12.57 -33.59 -23.85
C GLU A 391 -13.86 -32.76 -23.93
N ALA A 392 -13.83 -31.52 -23.45
CA ALA A 392 -14.93 -30.56 -23.63
C ALA A 392 -15.19 -30.24 -25.11
N ASP A 393 -14.11 -30.07 -25.88
CA ASP A 393 -14.18 -29.86 -27.33
C ASP A 393 -14.73 -31.09 -28.06
N LYS A 394 -14.26 -32.30 -27.72
CA LYS A 394 -14.82 -33.56 -28.26
C LYS A 394 -16.30 -33.74 -27.93
N ALA A 395 -16.74 -33.24 -26.78
CA ALA A 395 -18.16 -33.23 -26.40
C ALA A 395 -18.99 -32.20 -27.21
N GLY A 396 -18.34 -31.33 -27.98
CA GLY A 396 -18.96 -30.47 -28.99
C GLY A 396 -19.53 -29.16 -28.48
N TYR A 397 -19.42 -28.85 -27.19
CA TYR A 397 -20.02 -27.65 -26.60
C TYR A 397 -19.07 -26.44 -26.53
N VAL A 398 -17.79 -26.62 -26.89
CA VAL A 398 -16.78 -25.57 -26.95
C VAL A 398 -15.83 -25.86 -28.11
N LYS A 399 -15.27 -24.81 -28.74
CA LYS A 399 -14.15 -24.93 -29.67
C LYS A 399 -12.88 -24.48 -28.95
N ALA A 400 -12.00 -25.42 -28.62
CA ALA A 400 -10.86 -25.19 -27.75
C ALA A 400 -9.53 -25.11 -28.51
N TYR A 401 -8.76 -24.06 -28.24
CA TYR A 401 -7.44 -23.84 -28.79
C TYR A 401 -6.44 -23.54 -27.68
N LEU A 402 -5.30 -24.21 -27.70
CA LEU A 402 -4.28 -24.20 -26.66
C LEU A 402 -3.01 -23.55 -27.21
N ILE A 403 -2.73 -22.31 -26.79
CA ILE A 403 -1.45 -21.66 -27.05
C ILE A 403 -0.42 -22.22 -26.08
N THR A 404 0.67 -22.75 -26.61
CA THR A 404 1.70 -23.47 -25.86
C THR A 404 3.04 -22.76 -26.04
N PRO A 405 3.31 -21.70 -25.25
CA PRO A 405 4.53 -20.92 -25.38
C PRO A 405 5.74 -21.61 -24.75
N GLY A 406 6.92 -21.36 -25.35
CA GLY A 406 8.22 -21.62 -24.75
C GLY A 406 8.58 -20.59 -23.66
N THR A 407 9.87 -20.43 -23.39
CA THR A 407 10.37 -19.34 -22.52
C THR A 407 10.01 -17.99 -23.13
N ILE A 408 9.11 -17.26 -22.48
CA ILE A 408 8.71 -15.93 -22.92
C ILE A 408 9.63 -14.87 -22.30
N PHE A 409 10.23 -14.01 -23.12
CA PHE A 409 11.18 -12.98 -22.68
C PHE A 409 10.84 -11.58 -23.21
N GLY A 410 11.56 -10.56 -22.76
CA GLY A 410 11.35 -9.16 -23.17
C GLY A 410 10.50 -8.36 -22.18
N TYR A 411 10.31 -7.08 -22.46
CA TYR A 411 9.48 -6.21 -21.63
C TYR A 411 8.16 -5.90 -22.34
N PRO A 412 7.01 -6.04 -21.66
CA PRO A 412 5.74 -5.65 -22.26
C PRO A 412 5.68 -4.13 -22.42
N SER A 413 4.84 -3.67 -23.35
CA SER A 413 4.58 -2.26 -23.59
C SER A 413 3.09 -1.99 -23.81
N GLY A 414 2.69 -0.72 -23.72
CA GLY A 414 1.34 -0.28 -24.03
C GLY A 414 0.52 0.14 -22.81
N PRO A 415 -0.80 0.34 -22.99
CA PRO A 415 -1.61 1.13 -22.05
C PRO A 415 -1.67 0.52 -20.65
N LEU A 416 -1.56 -0.81 -20.50
CA LEU A 416 -1.57 -1.45 -19.18
C LEU A 416 -0.25 -1.29 -18.42
N VAL A 417 0.88 -1.18 -19.15
CA VAL A 417 2.19 -0.83 -18.58
C VAL A 417 2.19 0.65 -18.20
N ASP A 418 1.67 1.51 -19.06
CA ASP A 418 1.55 2.97 -18.80
C ASP A 418 0.68 3.26 -17.56
N LEU A 419 -0.32 2.42 -17.28
CA LEU A 419 -1.16 2.49 -16.08
C LEU A 419 -0.53 1.81 -14.84
N GLY A 420 0.62 1.14 -14.99
CA GLY A 420 1.31 0.45 -13.92
C GLY A 420 0.56 -0.77 -13.36
N ILE A 421 -0.23 -1.47 -14.18
CA ILE A 421 -1.08 -2.58 -13.72
C ILE A 421 -0.70 -3.96 -14.27
N GLN A 422 0.09 -4.01 -15.35
CA GLN A 422 0.61 -5.25 -15.94
C GLN A 422 1.88 -5.72 -15.25
N ASN A 423 1.99 -7.02 -14.97
CA ASN A 423 3.26 -7.62 -14.55
C ASN A 423 4.30 -7.51 -15.69
N THR A 424 5.50 -6.99 -15.40
CA THR A 424 6.54 -6.71 -16.39
C THR A 424 7.62 -7.79 -16.50
N HIS A 425 7.65 -8.77 -15.59
CA HIS A 425 8.65 -9.83 -15.58
C HIS A 425 8.06 -11.20 -15.90
N SER A 426 8.86 -12.02 -16.57
CA SER A 426 8.59 -13.44 -16.78
C SER A 426 8.91 -14.26 -15.51
N ILE A 427 8.87 -15.59 -15.59
CA ILE A 427 9.12 -16.48 -14.45
C ILE A 427 10.51 -17.13 -14.57
N GLN A 428 10.71 -17.97 -15.59
CA GLN A 428 11.85 -18.89 -15.68
C GLN A 428 13.23 -18.21 -15.58
N LEU A 429 13.46 -17.12 -16.32
CA LEU A 429 14.74 -16.41 -16.32
C LEU A 429 15.00 -15.64 -15.01
N PRO A 430 14.05 -14.82 -14.49
CA PRO A 430 14.24 -14.13 -13.21
C PRO A 430 14.58 -15.05 -12.04
N PHE A 431 14.03 -16.27 -11.98
CA PHE A 431 14.39 -17.24 -10.95
C PHE A 431 15.88 -17.61 -10.98
N VAL A 432 16.43 -17.92 -12.17
CA VAL A 432 17.86 -18.26 -12.33
C VAL A 432 18.76 -17.04 -12.14
N ILE A 433 18.32 -15.84 -12.57
CA ILE A 433 19.06 -14.59 -12.39
C ILE A 433 19.20 -14.23 -10.91
N LYS A 434 18.11 -14.29 -10.13
CA LYS A 434 18.15 -13.99 -8.68
C LYS A 434 19.11 -14.91 -7.93
N ALA A 435 19.06 -16.22 -8.20
CA ALA A 435 19.99 -17.18 -7.64
C ALA A 435 21.45 -16.86 -8.02
N SER A 436 21.67 -16.44 -9.27
CA SER A 436 23.00 -16.05 -9.78
C SER A 436 23.52 -14.75 -9.16
N ILE A 437 22.65 -13.75 -8.93
CA ILE A 437 22.97 -12.51 -8.21
C ILE A 437 23.41 -12.84 -6.77
N ALA A 438 22.63 -13.68 -6.06
CA ALA A 438 22.89 -14.04 -4.67
C ALA A 438 24.26 -14.71 -4.48
N ARG A 439 24.66 -15.57 -5.42
CA ARG A 439 25.98 -16.22 -5.44
C ARG A 439 27.09 -15.40 -6.12
N LYS A 440 26.75 -14.22 -6.66
CA LYS A 440 27.66 -13.33 -7.41
C LYS A 440 28.34 -14.00 -8.61
N GLN A 441 27.67 -14.95 -9.26
CA GLN A 441 28.19 -15.69 -10.40
C GLN A 441 27.04 -16.35 -11.18
N GLY A 442 27.10 -16.35 -12.51
CA GLY A 442 26.09 -17.04 -13.33
C GLY A 442 26.07 -18.55 -13.07
N GLY A 443 24.88 -19.13 -12.88
CA GLY A 443 24.71 -20.55 -12.58
C GLY A 443 24.01 -21.36 -13.68
N TYR A 444 24.49 -22.58 -13.96
CA TYR A 444 23.80 -23.57 -14.81
C TYR A 444 23.59 -24.90 -14.06
N ILE A 445 22.67 -25.74 -14.54
CA ILE A 445 22.36 -27.04 -13.90
C ILE A 445 23.02 -28.19 -14.68
N GLY A 446 23.63 -29.14 -13.97
CA GLY A 446 24.33 -30.28 -14.59
C GLY A 446 25.51 -29.83 -15.46
N LYS A 447 25.45 -30.14 -16.75
CA LYS A 447 26.40 -29.65 -17.77
C LYS A 447 25.91 -28.39 -18.51
N GLY A 448 24.71 -27.90 -18.22
CA GLY A 448 24.14 -26.71 -18.86
C GLY A 448 23.78 -26.89 -20.34
N VAL A 449 23.81 -28.11 -20.87
CA VAL A 449 23.63 -28.39 -22.32
C VAL A 449 22.16 -28.52 -22.75
N TYR A 450 21.24 -28.54 -21.79
CA TYR A 450 19.81 -28.64 -22.04
C TYR A 450 19.29 -27.44 -22.86
N ARG A 451 18.25 -27.64 -23.67
CA ARG A 451 17.71 -26.60 -24.56
C ARG A 451 16.23 -26.31 -24.34
N TRP A 452 15.88 -25.03 -24.43
CA TRP A 452 14.50 -24.57 -24.38
C TRP A 452 14.16 -23.66 -25.56
N PRO A 453 12.93 -23.73 -26.10
CA PRO A 453 12.46 -22.78 -27.09
C PRO A 453 12.13 -21.45 -26.40
N ALA A 454 12.34 -20.34 -27.10
CA ALA A 454 12.03 -19.01 -26.57
C ALA A 454 11.28 -18.15 -27.60
N VAL A 455 10.50 -17.19 -27.09
CA VAL A 455 9.71 -16.24 -27.89
C VAL A 455 9.59 -14.92 -27.14
N SER A 456 9.60 -13.78 -27.84
CA SER A 456 9.40 -12.48 -27.19
C SER A 456 7.93 -12.29 -26.76
N VAL A 457 7.69 -11.59 -25.66
CA VAL A 457 6.34 -11.20 -25.18
C VAL A 457 5.76 -10.05 -25.99
N ASP A 458 6.61 -9.08 -26.38
CA ASP A 458 6.23 -7.82 -27.03
C ASP A 458 7.37 -7.18 -27.82
N ASP A 459 7.02 -6.20 -28.64
CA ASP A 459 7.90 -5.45 -29.56
C ASP A 459 8.65 -4.29 -28.85
N SER A 460 9.20 -4.53 -27.66
CA SER A 460 9.96 -3.48 -26.99
C SER A 460 11.36 -3.33 -27.60
N GLU A 461 11.56 -2.27 -28.39
CA GLU A 461 12.87 -1.72 -28.73
C GLU A 461 13.57 -1.19 -27.46
N TYR A 462 14.10 -2.08 -26.62
CA TYR A 462 14.99 -1.70 -25.51
C TYR A 462 16.46 -1.86 -25.90
N SER A 463 16.87 -1.14 -26.95
CA SER A 463 18.23 -0.66 -27.08
C SER A 463 18.19 0.85 -26.90
N LEU A 464 18.47 1.31 -25.68
CA LEU A 464 18.52 2.73 -25.34
C LEU A 464 19.66 3.51 -26.05
N PHE A 465 20.35 2.89 -27.01
CA PHE A 465 21.51 3.47 -27.71
C PHE A 465 21.42 3.50 -29.25
N LEU A 466 20.38 2.95 -29.89
CA LEU A 466 20.31 2.87 -31.37
C LEU A 466 19.00 3.38 -31.98
N ARG A 467 18.57 4.57 -31.60
CA ARG A 467 17.27 5.16 -32.02
C ARG A 467 17.29 5.86 -33.39
N SER A 468 18.00 5.35 -34.40
CA SER A 468 18.12 6.01 -35.72
C SER A 468 17.40 5.34 -36.89
N THR A 469 16.79 4.16 -36.73
CA THR A 469 16.15 3.47 -37.87
C THR A 469 14.76 2.97 -37.50
N LYS A 470 13.73 3.47 -38.21
CA LYS A 470 12.39 2.90 -38.25
C LYS A 470 12.48 1.43 -38.69
N SER A 471 12.50 0.49 -37.75
CA SER A 471 12.36 -0.95 -38.05
C SER A 471 10.90 -1.36 -37.84
N PRO A 472 10.36 -2.30 -38.64
CA PRO A 472 8.96 -2.71 -38.55
C PRO A 472 8.68 -3.50 -37.26
N THR A 473 7.44 -3.38 -36.78
CA THR A 473 6.92 -4.01 -35.57
C THR A 473 7.26 -5.50 -35.49
N LYS A 474 8.02 -5.94 -34.47
CA LYS A 474 8.31 -7.35 -34.23
C LYS A 474 7.01 -8.09 -33.89
N ILE A 475 6.69 -9.14 -34.63
CA ILE A 475 5.58 -10.06 -34.36
C ILE A 475 5.99 -11.02 -33.23
N VAL A 476 5.22 -11.13 -32.16
CA VAL A 476 5.60 -11.79 -30.89
C VAL A 476 4.59 -12.86 -30.43
N ALA A 477 4.78 -13.44 -29.23
CA ALA A 477 3.87 -14.42 -28.65
C ALA A 477 2.42 -13.89 -28.55
N ALA A 478 2.23 -12.65 -28.09
CA ALA A 478 0.89 -12.06 -27.97
C ALA A 478 0.19 -11.88 -29.34
N ASP A 479 0.93 -11.78 -30.44
CA ASP A 479 0.34 -11.73 -31.79
C ASP A 479 -0.20 -13.08 -32.24
N LEU A 480 0.32 -14.20 -31.73
CA LEU A 480 -0.23 -15.52 -32.03
C LEU A 480 -1.66 -15.64 -31.51
N TYR A 481 -1.94 -15.15 -30.29
CA TYR A 481 -3.29 -15.14 -29.71
C TYR A 481 -4.27 -14.37 -30.60
N ILE A 482 -3.87 -13.21 -31.10
CA ILE A 482 -4.73 -12.35 -31.92
C ILE A 482 -4.90 -12.94 -33.32
N LYS A 483 -3.83 -13.49 -33.91
CA LYS A 483 -3.93 -14.18 -35.21
C LYS A 483 -4.84 -15.38 -35.15
N LEU A 484 -4.72 -16.19 -34.11
CA LEU A 484 -5.60 -17.31 -33.89
C LEU A 484 -7.04 -16.83 -33.71
N PHE A 485 -7.28 -15.86 -32.82
CA PHE A 485 -8.58 -15.22 -32.62
C PHE A 485 -9.21 -14.71 -33.92
N ASP A 486 -8.44 -14.04 -34.78
CA ASP A 486 -8.91 -13.52 -36.07
C ASP A 486 -9.32 -14.64 -37.04
N VAL A 487 -8.56 -15.73 -37.07
CA VAL A 487 -8.84 -16.88 -37.93
C VAL A 487 -10.10 -17.59 -37.44
N VAL A 488 -10.14 -17.95 -36.15
CA VAL A 488 -11.21 -18.80 -35.60
C VAL A 488 -12.54 -18.06 -35.44
N ARG A 489 -12.53 -16.73 -35.29
CA ARG A 489 -13.77 -15.94 -35.28
C ARG A 489 -14.41 -15.85 -36.67
N LYS A 490 -13.62 -15.88 -37.73
CA LYS A 490 -14.14 -15.86 -39.12
C LYS A 490 -14.63 -17.23 -39.56
N ASP A 491 -13.85 -18.25 -39.24
CA ASP A 491 -14.15 -19.64 -39.52
C ASP A 491 -13.47 -20.51 -38.44
N PRO A 492 -14.24 -21.01 -37.44
CA PRO A 492 -13.70 -21.84 -36.37
C PRO A 492 -13.01 -23.11 -36.87
N ASP A 493 -13.42 -23.63 -38.04
CA ASP A 493 -12.88 -24.86 -38.62
C ASP A 493 -11.66 -24.59 -39.53
N ALA A 494 -11.32 -23.32 -39.80
CA ALA A 494 -10.12 -22.95 -40.55
C ALA A 494 -8.81 -23.19 -39.78
N ALA A 495 -8.90 -23.46 -38.47
CA ALA A 495 -7.77 -23.79 -37.62
C ALA A 495 -8.12 -25.02 -36.77
N GLY A 496 -7.18 -25.96 -36.61
CA GLY A 496 -7.41 -27.15 -35.78
C GLY A 496 -7.73 -26.79 -34.33
N HIS A 497 -8.67 -27.51 -33.73
CA HIS A 497 -9.13 -27.33 -32.35
C HIS A 497 -9.15 -28.68 -31.61
N GLY A 498 -9.39 -28.68 -30.30
CA GLY A 498 -9.46 -29.89 -29.49
C GLY A 498 -8.17 -30.73 -29.58
N PRO A 499 -8.21 -32.00 -30.01
CA PRO A 499 -7.01 -32.83 -30.21
C PRO A 499 -5.97 -32.26 -31.18
N GLU A 500 -6.38 -31.39 -32.08
CA GLU A 500 -5.51 -30.65 -33.01
C GLU A 500 -5.20 -29.22 -32.55
N GLY A 501 -5.67 -28.85 -31.36
CA GLY A 501 -5.73 -27.47 -30.88
C GLY A 501 -4.44 -26.91 -30.30
N TYR A 502 -3.30 -27.61 -30.37
CA TYR A 502 -2.02 -27.08 -29.87
C TYR A 502 -1.39 -26.11 -30.87
N TYR A 503 -0.91 -24.96 -30.38
CA TYR A 503 -0.21 -23.93 -31.15
C TYR A 503 1.07 -23.53 -30.43
N PHE A 504 2.21 -23.99 -30.93
CA PHE A 504 3.50 -23.73 -30.29
C PHE A 504 4.04 -22.33 -30.59
N ALA A 505 4.31 -21.54 -29.54
CA ALA A 505 4.92 -20.22 -29.67
C ALA A 505 6.42 -20.29 -29.38
N GLU A 506 7.23 -20.32 -30.45
CA GLU A 506 8.69 -20.33 -30.40
C GLU A 506 9.32 -19.56 -31.57
N SER A 507 10.55 -19.06 -31.38
CA SER A 507 11.34 -18.34 -32.39
C SER A 507 12.74 -18.93 -32.60
N PHE A 508 13.38 -19.35 -31.51
CA PHE A 508 14.72 -19.96 -31.50
C PHE A 508 14.89 -20.80 -30.23
N GLU A 509 15.99 -21.54 -30.13
CA GLU A 509 16.39 -22.31 -28.95
C GLU A 509 17.59 -21.67 -28.24
N TYR A 510 17.66 -21.76 -26.92
CA TYR A 510 18.85 -21.40 -26.11
C TYR A 510 19.25 -22.54 -25.18
N SER A 511 20.52 -22.57 -24.75
CA SER A 511 20.97 -23.50 -23.71
C SER A 511 21.09 -22.86 -22.32
N GLY A 512 21.00 -23.68 -21.28
CA GLY A 512 21.25 -23.23 -19.90
C GLY A 512 22.63 -22.57 -19.73
N LEU A 513 23.64 -23.09 -20.42
CA LEU A 513 24.99 -22.53 -20.42
C LEU A 513 25.07 -21.16 -21.11
N GLU A 514 24.39 -20.97 -22.24
CA GLU A 514 24.32 -19.65 -22.92
C GLU A 514 23.67 -18.59 -22.01
N ALA A 515 22.61 -18.96 -21.30
CA ALA A 515 21.95 -18.08 -20.34
C ALA A 515 22.87 -17.77 -19.14
N ALA A 516 23.47 -18.79 -18.52
CA ALA A 516 24.36 -18.64 -17.37
C ALA A 516 25.60 -17.79 -17.70
N GLN A 517 26.20 -18.01 -18.87
CA GLN A 517 27.31 -17.20 -19.39
C GLN A 517 26.92 -15.72 -19.47
N THR A 518 25.77 -15.43 -20.08
CA THR A 518 25.26 -14.07 -20.24
C THR A 518 24.97 -13.39 -18.91
N ILE A 519 24.46 -14.14 -17.93
CA ILE A 519 24.23 -13.65 -16.56
C ILE A 519 25.56 -13.32 -15.89
N SER A 520 26.55 -14.21 -15.98
CA SER A 520 27.87 -14.02 -15.36
C SER A 520 28.60 -12.81 -15.96
N GLU A 521 28.55 -12.63 -17.28
CA GLU A 521 29.05 -11.43 -17.96
C GLU A 521 28.39 -10.15 -17.46
N ALA A 522 27.06 -10.15 -17.33
CA ALA A 522 26.32 -8.97 -16.85
C ALA A 522 26.67 -8.65 -15.38
N LEU A 523 26.85 -9.65 -14.53
CA LEU A 523 27.29 -9.46 -13.14
C LEU A 523 28.73 -8.93 -13.07
N HIS A 524 29.61 -9.37 -13.97
CA HIS A 524 30.97 -8.86 -14.05
C HIS A 524 31.01 -7.41 -14.55
N GLU A 525 30.22 -7.07 -15.58
CA GLU A 525 30.03 -5.69 -16.07
C GLU A 525 29.56 -4.73 -14.95
N LEU A 526 28.78 -5.24 -13.98
CA LEU A 526 28.29 -4.50 -12.82
C LEU A 526 29.28 -4.48 -11.64
N GLY A 527 30.42 -5.15 -11.73
CA GLY A 527 31.40 -5.26 -10.65
C GLY A 527 31.00 -6.21 -9.51
N VAL A 528 30.00 -7.06 -9.72
CA VAL A 528 29.46 -8.00 -8.72
C VAL A 528 30.23 -9.31 -8.73
N ALA A 529 30.47 -9.86 -9.92
CA ALA A 529 31.18 -11.12 -10.12
C ALA A 529 32.68 -10.88 -10.37
N ALA A 530 33.53 -11.68 -9.73
CA ALA A 530 34.98 -11.63 -9.93
C ALA A 530 35.41 -12.20 -11.31
N SER A 531 34.56 -13.00 -11.95
CA SER A 531 34.82 -13.68 -13.21
C SER A 531 33.61 -13.59 -14.14
N THR A 532 33.87 -13.59 -15.45
CA THR A 532 32.83 -13.75 -16.49
C THR A 532 32.41 -15.20 -16.70
N GLU A 533 33.13 -16.16 -16.12
CA GLU A 533 32.85 -17.58 -16.28
C GLU A 533 31.71 -18.03 -15.35
N PRO A 534 30.65 -18.69 -15.85
CA PRO A 534 29.61 -19.27 -15.01
C PRO A 534 30.09 -20.58 -14.37
N SER A 535 29.37 -21.06 -13.36
CA SER A 535 29.62 -22.35 -12.72
C SER A 535 28.35 -23.18 -12.57
N ALA A 536 28.48 -24.49 -12.41
CA ALA A 536 27.34 -25.33 -12.09
C ALA A 536 26.79 -24.97 -10.69
N PHE A 537 25.46 -24.99 -10.54
CA PHE A 537 24.84 -25.00 -9.21
C PHE A 537 25.19 -26.29 -8.48
N THR A 538 25.59 -26.17 -7.21
CA THR A 538 25.74 -27.32 -6.31
C THR A 538 24.37 -27.87 -5.95
N GLN A 539 24.31 -29.13 -5.50
CA GLN A 539 23.05 -29.73 -5.04
C GLN A 539 22.38 -28.90 -3.92
N GLU A 540 23.17 -28.39 -2.98
CA GLU A 540 22.70 -27.52 -1.90
C GLU A 540 22.13 -26.20 -2.45
N GLU A 541 22.78 -25.59 -3.43
CA GLU A 541 22.26 -24.38 -4.08
C GLU A 541 20.97 -24.66 -4.85
N LEU A 542 20.85 -25.83 -5.48
CA LEU A 542 19.62 -26.21 -6.18
C LEU A 542 18.46 -26.38 -5.22
N GLU A 543 18.68 -27.10 -4.11
CA GLU A 543 17.67 -27.32 -3.06
C GLU A 543 17.29 -26.01 -2.37
N LYS A 544 18.27 -25.17 -2.05
CA LYS A 544 18.05 -23.87 -1.40
C LYS A 544 17.31 -22.87 -2.29
N ASN A 545 17.71 -22.73 -3.56
CA ASN A 545 17.20 -21.66 -4.43
C ASN A 545 15.97 -22.08 -5.25
N PHE A 546 15.81 -23.38 -5.52
CA PHE A 546 14.77 -23.87 -6.44
C PHE A 546 13.94 -25.03 -5.86
N GLY A 547 14.34 -25.64 -4.74
CA GLY A 547 13.59 -26.72 -4.09
C GLY A 547 13.26 -27.89 -5.03
N ALA A 548 12.07 -28.48 -4.90
CA ALA A 548 11.63 -29.57 -5.77
C ALA A 548 11.45 -29.18 -7.25
N PHE A 549 11.52 -27.89 -7.58
CA PHE A 549 11.30 -27.38 -8.94
C PHE A 549 12.55 -27.40 -9.82
N TRP A 550 13.76 -27.53 -9.23
CA TRP A 550 15.01 -27.47 -10.00
C TRP A 550 15.10 -28.44 -11.18
N PRO A 551 14.57 -29.69 -11.14
CA PRO A 551 14.67 -30.60 -12.27
C PRO A 551 13.97 -30.05 -13.52
N VAL A 552 12.86 -29.34 -13.34
CA VAL A 552 12.09 -28.72 -14.44
C VAL A 552 12.90 -27.65 -15.18
N LEU A 553 13.75 -26.91 -14.46
CA LEU A 553 14.62 -25.88 -15.03
C LEU A 553 15.76 -26.43 -15.89
N ALA A 554 16.00 -27.75 -15.86
CA ALA A 554 17.11 -28.43 -16.50
C ALA A 554 16.68 -29.49 -17.53
N THR A 555 15.42 -29.44 -17.98
CA THR A 555 14.88 -30.33 -19.00
C THR A 555 15.20 -29.83 -20.41
N ASN A 556 15.08 -30.69 -21.40
CA ASN A 556 14.99 -30.29 -22.80
C ASN A 556 13.54 -30.08 -23.21
N CYS A 557 13.34 -29.11 -24.09
CA CYS A 557 12.11 -28.89 -24.80
C CYS A 557 12.42 -28.50 -26.25
N TYR A 558 11.85 -29.22 -27.21
CA TYR A 558 12.03 -28.94 -28.64
C TYR A 558 10.67 -28.81 -29.32
N ALA A 559 10.16 -27.58 -29.32
CA ALA A 559 8.91 -27.20 -29.97
C ALA A 559 9.18 -26.62 -31.35
N LYS A 560 8.33 -26.96 -32.33
CA LYS A 560 8.27 -26.30 -33.63
C LYS A 560 6.84 -25.89 -33.94
N GLY A 561 6.59 -24.59 -34.02
CA GLY A 561 5.27 -24.02 -34.32
C GLY A 561 4.94 -24.01 -35.81
N ASP A 562 4.77 -25.16 -36.45
CA ASP A 562 4.41 -25.26 -37.87
C ASP A 562 2.93 -24.88 -38.13
N ARG A 563 1.99 -25.36 -37.32
CA ARG A 563 0.56 -24.97 -37.31
C ARG A 563 0.41 -23.49 -36.99
N SER A 564 1.13 -23.03 -35.96
CA SER A 564 1.17 -21.61 -35.59
C SER A 564 1.63 -20.75 -36.77
N ARG A 565 2.68 -21.16 -37.51
CA ARG A 565 3.11 -20.46 -38.73
C ARG A 565 2.12 -20.58 -39.88
N ALA A 566 1.41 -21.69 -40.00
CA ALA A 566 0.43 -21.93 -41.07
C ALA A 566 -0.76 -20.95 -41.02
N ILE A 567 -1.17 -20.51 -39.81
CA ILE A 567 -2.20 -19.46 -39.65
C ILE A 567 -1.67 -18.03 -39.88
N GLY A 568 -0.44 -17.91 -40.38
CA GLY A 568 0.19 -16.63 -40.75
C GLY A 568 0.94 -15.94 -39.62
N TRP A 569 1.14 -16.60 -38.47
CA TRP A 569 2.03 -16.09 -37.42
C TRP A 569 3.49 -16.21 -37.86
N LYS A 570 4.25 -15.12 -37.73
CA LYS A 570 5.64 -15.04 -38.17
C LYS A 570 6.50 -14.49 -37.04
N PRO A 571 6.97 -15.31 -36.09
CA PRO A 571 7.69 -14.83 -34.93
C PRO A 571 8.91 -13.99 -35.30
N GLN A 572 9.08 -12.86 -34.64
CA GLN A 572 10.20 -11.93 -34.76
C GLN A 572 10.79 -11.73 -33.36
N GLY A 573 11.99 -12.27 -33.18
CA GLY A 573 12.73 -12.26 -31.93
C GLY A 573 13.93 -13.16 -32.11
N THR A 574 15.13 -12.62 -31.93
CA THR A 574 16.37 -13.36 -32.17
C THR A 574 17.00 -13.81 -30.86
N LYS A 575 17.87 -14.82 -30.91
CA LYS A 575 18.70 -15.19 -29.76
C LYS A 575 19.50 -13.99 -29.23
N ALA A 576 19.98 -13.10 -30.11
CA ALA A 576 20.68 -11.89 -29.69
C ALA A 576 19.79 -10.95 -28.86
N ASP A 577 18.52 -10.77 -29.25
CA ASP A 577 17.56 -9.98 -28.48
C ASP A 577 17.34 -10.59 -27.07
N PHE A 578 17.31 -11.92 -26.99
CA PHE A 578 17.13 -12.66 -25.74
C PHE A 578 18.33 -12.52 -24.79
N LEU A 579 19.55 -12.70 -25.29
CA LEU A 579 20.75 -12.51 -24.46
C LEU A 579 20.88 -11.05 -24.01
N ALA A 580 20.52 -10.09 -24.87
CA ALA A 580 20.47 -8.67 -24.49
C ALA A 580 19.43 -8.40 -23.40
N ASN A 581 18.26 -9.04 -23.47
CA ASN A 581 17.24 -8.96 -22.43
C ASN A 581 17.70 -9.57 -21.11
N ILE A 582 18.41 -10.72 -21.12
CA ILE A 582 19.02 -11.28 -19.90
C ILE A 582 19.95 -10.26 -19.24
N LYS A 583 20.83 -9.60 -20.00
CA LYS A 583 21.71 -8.57 -19.44
C LYS A 583 20.93 -7.40 -18.83
N ALA A 584 19.83 -6.98 -19.45
CA ALA A 584 18.97 -5.92 -18.92
C ALA A 584 18.26 -6.34 -17.63
N GLU A 585 17.68 -7.54 -17.59
CA GLU A 585 17.04 -8.14 -16.40
C GLU A 585 18.02 -8.26 -15.23
N VAL A 586 19.27 -8.70 -15.46
CA VAL A 586 20.31 -8.73 -14.42
C VAL A 586 20.57 -7.33 -13.85
N LYS A 587 20.69 -6.31 -14.72
CA LYS A 587 20.95 -4.92 -14.29
C LYS A 587 19.80 -4.37 -13.47
N GLU A 588 18.56 -4.62 -13.89
CA GLU A 588 17.36 -4.16 -13.19
C GLU A 588 17.19 -4.86 -11.83
N LEU A 589 17.27 -6.19 -11.81
CA LEU A 589 17.14 -6.99 -10.58
C LEU A 589 18.28 -6.70 -9.59
N TYR A 590 19.49 -6.40 -10.07
CA TYR A 590 20.60 -6.00 -9.22
C TYR A 590 20.46 -4.57 -8.69
N SER A 591 20.07 -3.61 -9.53
CA SER A 591 19.89 -2.20 -9.09
C SER A 591 18.76 -2.09 -8.08
N GLY A 592 17.65 -2.82 -8.29
CA GLY A 592 16.58 -2.95 -7.30
C GLY A 592 16.98 -3.62 -6.00
N SER A 593 18.12 -4.33 -5.95
CA SER A 593 18.70 -4.93 -4.73
C SER A 593 19.71 -4.04 -4.01
N ASN A 594 20.19 -2.96 -4.64
CA ASN A 594 21.26 -2.08 -4.13
C ASN A 594 20.83 -0.61 -3.91
N ASP A 595 19.66 -0.20 -4.38
CA ASP A 595 19.21 1.19 -4.26
C ASP A 595 18.36 1.42 -3.00
N ASN A 596 19.07 1.72 -1.90
CA ASN A 596 18.67 2.73 -0.92
C ASN A 596 19.11 4.14 -1.41
N CYS A 597 18.81 4.52 -2.66
CA CYS A 597 18.67 5.91 -3.13
C CYS A 597 18.27 5.95 -4.62
N SER A 598 17.06 6.45 -4.91
CA SER A 598 16.56 6.97 -6.19
C SER A 598 17.27 6.60 -7.51
N LEU A 599 16.59 5.82 -8.35
CA LEU A 599 16.63 6.00 -9.81
C LEU A 599 15.27 6.43 -10.35
N ASN A 600 15.15 7.75 -10.48
CA ASN A 600 14.42 8.39 -11.56
C ASN A 600 14.79 7.73 -12.91
N THR A 601 13.93 6.85 -13.44
CA THR A 601 13.85 6.73 -14.89
C THR A 601 13.09 7.95 -15.40
N ARG A 602 13.89 8.89 -15.91
CA ARG A 602 13.47 10.03 -16.73
C ARG A 602 12.36 9.61 -17.69
N SER A 603 11.11 9.93 -17.36
CA SER A 603 10.05 10.03 -18.35
C SER A 603 10.36 11.26 -19.19
N GLY A 604 10.99 11.02 -20.34
CA GLY A 604 11.08 12.02 -21.40
C GLY A 604 9.66 12.42 -21.79
N HIS A 605 9.15 13.49 -21.18
CA HIS A 605 7.94 14.19 -21.59
C HIS A 605 8.19 14.78 -22.98
N ARG A 606 8.01 13.94 -24.01
CA ARG A 606 7.68 14.40 -25.34
C ARG A 606 6.25 14.90 -25.25
N SER A 607 6.11 16.22 -25.20
CA SER A 607 4.87 16.91 -25.41
C SER A 607 4.24 16.44 -26.72
N TYR A 608 3.07 15.80 -26.63
CA TYR A 608 2.14 15.67 -27.75
C TYR A 608 0.77 16.20 -27.32
N PRO A 609 0.02 16.78 -28.26
CA PRO A 609 -0.88 17.90 -27.98
C PRO A 609 -2.21 17.44 -27.41
N VAL A 610 -2.70 18.24 -26.45
CA VAL A 610 -4.08 18.27 -25.97
C VAL A 610 -5.01 18.58 -27.15
N THR A 611 -5.46 17.54 -27.87
CA THR A 611 -6.44 17.71 -28.97
C THR A 611 -7.33 16.49 -29.18
N THR A 612 -7.81 15.81 -28.12
CA THR A 612 -8.85 14.78 -28.33
C THR A 612 -9.84 14.61 -27.18
N MET A 613 -10.08 15.65 -26.37
CA MET A 613 -11.12 15.62 -25.32
C MET A 613 -12.33 16.53 -25.61
N SER A 614 -12.49 16.97 -26.86
CA SER A 614 -13.63 17.83 -27.26
C SER A 614 -14.62 17.15 -28.22
N VAL A 615 -14.38 15.91 -28.64
CA VAL A 615 -15.20 15.24 -29.69
C VAL A 615 -16.24 14.27 -29.10
N VAL A 616 -16.01 13.71 -27.91
CA VAL A 616 -16.95 12.76 -27.29
C VAL A 616 -18.14 13.48 -26.63
N LEU A 617 -17.96 14.71 -26.14
CA LEU A 617 -19.07 15.52 -25.63
C LEU A 617 -19.94 16.13 -26.74
N PHE A 618 -19.46 16.18 -27.98
CA PHE A 618 -20.15 16.82 -29.10
C PHE A 618 -21.15 15.90 -29.83
N LYS A 619 -21.00 14.57 -29.74
CA LYS A 619 -21.94 13.62 -30.35
C LYS A 619 -23.17 13.33 -29.48
N ALA A 620 -23.11 13.57 -28.18
CA ALA A 620 -24.24 13.35 -27.27
C ALA A 620 -25.31 14.48 -27.30
N LEU A 621 -25.09 15.57 -28.05
CA LEU A 621 -25.97 16.77 -28.04
C LEU A 621 -26.63 17.08 -29.40
N ALA A 622 -26.53 16.18 -30.37
CA ALA A 622 -27.10 16.33 -31.71
C ALA A 622 -28.38 15.50 -31.90
N GLY A 623 -29.50 15.98 -31.33
CA GLY A 623 -30.84 15.40 -31.51
C GLY A 623 -31.93 16.44 -31.24
N GLY A 624 -32.98 16.47 -32.05
CA GLY A 624 -33.86 17.62 -32.26
C GLY A 624 -34.83 18.03 -31.13
N ARG A 625 -35.26 19.30 -31.23
CA ARG A 625 -36.49 19.96 -30.73
C ARG A 625 -36.99 19.82 -29.27
N ARG A 626 -36.37 19.05 -28.37
CA ARG A 626 -36.67 19.10 -26.91
C ARG A 626 -35.67 19.99 -26.14
N ARG A 627 -35.46 21.24 -26.59
CA ARG A 627 -34.34 22.12 -26.13
C ARG A 627 -34.70 23.26 -25.16
N ARG A 628 -35.81 23.20 -24.41
CA ARG A 628 -36.14 24.25 -23.41
C ARG A 628 -36.32 23.76 -21.96
N ALA A 629 -36.35 22.45 -21.72
CA ALA A 629 -36.63 21.89 -20.39
C ALA A 629 -35.39 21.50 -19.57
N LEU A 630 -34.21 21.34 -20.20
CA LEU A 630 -32.98 20.87 -19.53
C LEU A 630 -32.00 21.98 -19.11
N LEU A 631 -32.23 23.23 -19.55
CA LEU A 631 -31.40 24.37 -19.14
C LEU A 631 -31.84 24.97 -17.80
N LEU A 632 -33.12 24.85 -17.43
CA LEU A 632 -33.66 25.38 -16.18
C LEU A 632 -33.11 24.66 -14.93
N PRO A 633 -32.95 23.32 -14.90
CA PRO A 633 -32.39 22.62 -13.74
C PRO A 633 -30.92 22.94 -13.48
N VAL A 634 -30.12 23.11 -14.54
CA VAL A 634 -28.69 23.48 -14.44
C VAL A 634 -28.52 24.91 -13.95
N LEU A 635 -29.42 25.81 -14.36
CA LEU A 635 -29.46 27.21 -13.93
C LEU A 635 -29.93 27.35 -12.49
N VAL A 636 -30.93 26.56 -12.07
CA VAL A 636 -31.40 26.47 -10.68
C VAL A 636 -30.33 25.85 -9.79
N PHE A 637 -29.64 24.79 -10.24
CA PHE A 637 -28.57 24.16 -9.47
C PHE A 637 -27.40 25.12 -9.25
N SER A 638 -27.00 25.87 -10.28
CA SER A 638 -25.92 26.86 -10.18
C SER A 638 -26.31 28.04 -9.28
N VAL A 639 -27.54 28.57 -9.39
CA VAL A 639 -28.04 29.68 -8.55
C VAL A 639 -28.26 29.23 -7.10
N VAL A 640 -28.72 28.00 -6.85
CA VAL A 640 -28.86 27.44 -5.50
C VAL A 640 -27.50 27.22 -4.86
N LEU A 641 -26.50 26.77 -5.62
CA LEU A 641 -25.11 26.65 -5.17
C LEU A 641 -24.49 28.03 -4.85
N SER A 642 -24.82 29.07 -5.64
CA SER A 642 -24.39 30.44 -5.39
C SER A 642 -25.08 31.09 -4.18
N LEU A 643 -26.38 30.86 -3.99
CA LEU A 643 -27.15 31.43 -2.86
C LEU A 643 -26.82 30.75 -1.53
N THR A 644 -26.53 29.45 -1.54
CA THR A 644 -26.03 28.73 -0.35
C THR A 644 -24.66 29.24 0.08
N PHE A 645 -23.83 29.73 -0.85
CA PHE A 645 -22.52 30.30 -0.54
C PHE A 645 -22.58 31.75 -0.03
N VAL A 646 -23.44 32.59 -0.62
CA VAL A 646 -23.61 33.99 -0.20
C VAL A 646 -24.31 34.10 1.17
N PHE A 647 -25.31 33.26 1.45
CA PHE A 647 -26.07 33.32 2.70
C PHE A 647 -25.64 32.31 3.77
N GLY A 648 -24.91 31.25 3.42
CA GLY A 648 -24.39 30.25 4.38
C GLY A 648 -23.14 30.68 5.15
N SER A 649 -22.49 31.77 4.74
CA SER A 649 -21.25 32.30 5.33
C SER A 649 -21.40 32.84 6.75
N ASN A 650 -22.61 33.23 7.17
CA ASN A 650 -22.87 33.68 8.56
C ASN A 650 -23.08 32.53 9.55
N THR A 651 -23.26 31.30 9.07
CA THR A 651 -23.35 30.09 9.91
C THR A 651 -22.01 29.36 10.08
N TRP A 652 -21.01 29.69 9.25
CA TRP A 652 -19.73 28.97 9.25
C TRP A 652 -18.71 29.53 10.25
N SER A 653 -18.85 30.80 10.65
CA SER A 653 -18.05 31.43 11.71
C SER A 653 -18.35 30.90 13.13
N ARG A 654 -19.38 30.06 13.30
CA ARG A 654 -19.68 29.35 14.55
C ARG A 654 -19.22 27.88 14.57
N VAL A 655 -18.65 27.39 13.47
CA VAL A 655 -18.22 25.98 13.35
C VAL A 655 -16.73 25.80 13.69
N THR A 656 -15.94 26.87 13.68
CA THR A 656 -14.50 26.84 13.99
C THR A 656 -14.17 26.81 15.49
N GLU A 657 -15.17 26.85 16.38
CA GLU A 657 -14.98 26.73 17.83
C GLU A 657 -15.08 25.26 18.33
N TYR A 658 -15.23 24.28 17.42
CA TYR A 658 -15.62 22.90 17.79
C TYR A 658 -14.80 21.74 17.20
N PHE A 659 -13.64 21.96 16.59
CA PHE A 659 -12.81 20.85 16.07
C PHE A 659 -11.45 20.73 16.78
N PRO A 660 -11.34 19.86 17.80
CA PRO A 660 -10.05 19.34 18.23
C PRO A 660 -9.59 18.23 17.25
N LEU A 661 -8.31 18.31 16.85
CA LEU A 661 -7.44 17.26 16.29
C LEU A 661 -8.09 15.90 15.94
N ALA A 662 -8.27 15.60 14.64
CA ALA A 662 -8.22 14.23 14.07
C ALA A 662 -8.61 14.23 12.58
N ASN A 663 -7.70 13.83 11.68
CA ASN A 663 -8.11 13.07 10.50
C ASN A 663 -7.26 11.79 10.45
N ASN A 664 -7.96 10.68 10.59
CA ASN A 664 -7.52 9.42 11.17
C ASN A 664 -7.95 8.26 10.26
N ASP A 665 -7.87 8.45 8.95
CA ASP A 665 -8.23 7.39 8.01
C ASP A 665 -6.93 6.76 7.50
N LEU A 666 -6.60 5.56 8.01
CA LEU A 666 -5.44 4.76 7.59
C LEU A 666 -5.61 4.33 6.12
N PRO A 667 -4.56 4.40 5.28
CA PRO A 667 -4.59 3.84 3.94
C PRO A 667 -4.81 2.32 4.00
N ILE A 668 -5.71 1.81 3.14
CA ILE A 668 -6.01 0.38 3.03
C ILE A 668 -4.82 -0.36 2.40
N GLU A 669 -4.41 -1.47 3.04
CA GLU A 669 -3.12 -2.18 2.98
C GLU A 669 -2.53 -2.58 1.60
N PRO A 670 -1.18 -2.56 1.46
CA PRO A 670 -0.41 -3.52 0.66
C PRO A 670 -0.49 -4.94 1.25
N ASP A 671 -0.60 -5.96 0.41
CA ASP A 671 -0.78 -7.37 0.81
C ASP A 671 0.49 -8.05 1.37
N PHE A 672 1.39 -7.30 2.03
CA PHE A 672 2.71 -7.73 2.53
C PHE A 672 3.01 -7.16 3.92
N PRO A 673 3.80 -7.86 4.75
CA PRO A 673 4.27 -7.31 6.02
C PRO A 673 5.04 -5.99 5.82
N PRO A 674 5.07 -5.11 6.84
CA PRO A 674 5.89 -3.90 6.80
C PRO A 674 7.39 -4.22 6.82
N ASP A 675 8.19 -3.56 5.99
CA ASP A 675 9.65 -3.75 5.94
C ASP A 675 10.40 -3.01 7.06
N TYR A 676 9.75 -2.08 7.77
CA TYR A 676 10.30 -1.23 8.83
C TYR A 676 11.68 -0.59 8.54
N THR A 677 12.03 -0.38 7.28
CA THR A 677 13.36 0.11 6.89
C THR A 677 13.66 1.45 7.54
N SER A 678 12.70 2.37 7.49
CA SER A 678 12.80 3.70 8.10
C SER A 678 12.98 3.64 9.63
N LEU A 679 12.27 2.73 10.30
CA LEU A 679 12.32 2.58 11.75
C LEU A 679 13.64 1.94 12.20
N ARG A 680 14.14 0.95 11.48
CA ARG A 680 15.47 0.35 11.71
C ARG A 680 16.58 1.36 11.51
N LEU A 681 16.49 2.20 10.48
CA LEU A 681 17.42 3.32 10.27
C LEU A 681 17.34 4.35 11.41
N ALA A 682 16.15 4.62 11.95
CA ALA A 682 16.00 5.52 13.09
C ALA A 682 16.63 4.92 14.37
N GLU A 683 16.44 3.63 14.63
CA GLU A 683 17.12 2.92 15.73
C GLU A 683 18.64 2.93 15.55
N GLU A 684 19.17 2.75 14.34
CA GLU A 684 20.60 2.82 14.07
C GLU A 684 21.19 4.21 14.36
N ASN A 685 20.44 5.28 14.12
CA ASN A 685 20.86 6.67 14.30
C ASN A 685 20.44 7.28 15.65
N LEU A 686 20.17 6.46 16.67
CA LEU A 686 19.87 6.97 18.00
C LEU A 686 21.04 7.83 18.54
N PRO A 687 20.77 8.94 19.26
CA PRO A 687 21.83 9.85 19.69
C PRO A 687 22.93 9.20 20.56
N GLN A 688 22.59 8.14 21.30
CA GLN A 688 23.52 7.35 22.11
C GLN A 688 24.36 6.34 21.31
N HIS A 689 24.11 6.19 20.00
CA HIS A 689 24.93 5.38 19.08
C HIS A 689 26.12 6.15 18.51
N ASP A 690 26.49 7.26 19.15
CA ASP A 690 27.73 7.95 18.89
C ASP A 690 28.86 7.35 19.74
N PRO A 691 29.86 6.69 19.11
CA PRO A 691 30.98 6.10 19.82
C PRO A 691 31.86 7.10 20.57
N ASP A 692 31.80 8.39 20.23
CA ASP A 692 32.67 9.42 20.80
C ASP A 692 32.04 10.11 22.03
N LEU A 693 30.86 9.65 22.47
CA LEU A 693 30.23 10.13 23.69
C LEU A 693 31.06 9.82 24.94
N PRO A 694 30.99 10.70 25.97
CA PRO A 694 31.65 10.46 27.24
C PRO A 694 30.96 9.32 28.01
N PHE A 695 31.70 8.77 28.98
CA PHE A 695 31.14 7.85 29.98
C PHE A 695 29.89 8.47 30.65
N PRO A 696 28.79 7.72 30.85
CA PRO A 696 28.68 6.26 30.78
C PRO A 696 28.29 5.67 29.42
N GLU A 697 28.34 6.46 28.35
CA GLU A 697 28.01 6.05 26.98
C GLU A 697 29.28 6.01 26.08
N GLY A 698 29.09 5.80 24.77
CA GLY A 698 30.18 5.76 23.80
C GLY A 698 31.11 4.54 23.93
N ARG A 699 32.29 4.62 23.30
CA ARG A 699 33.28 3.53 23.27
C ARG A 699 33.82 3.11 24.62
N ASN A 700 33.65 3.93 25.66
CA ASN A 700 34.07 3.65 27.03
C ASN A 700 32.88 3.43 27.99
N GLY A 701 31.65 3.34 27.46
CA GLY A 701 30.45 3.13 28.26
C GLY A 701 30.37 1.74 28.91
N ARG A 702 29.29 1.43 29.63
CA ARG A 702 29.03 0.08 30.17
C ARG A 702 27.75 -0.48 29.58
N TYR A 703 27.79 -1.72 29.10
CA TYR A 703 26.71 -2.36 28.37
C TYR A 703 26.39 -3.74 28.95
N VAL A 704 25.14 -4.17 28.84
CA VAL A 704 24.72 -5.54 29.15
C VAL A 704 23.70 -6.05 28.12
N LYS A 705 24.05 -7.18 27.49
CA LYS A 705 23.19 -7.90 26.55
C LYS A 705 22.64 -9.16 27.21
N PHE A 706 21.33 -9.38 27.08
CA PHE A 706 20.63 -10.55 27.61
C PHE A 706 20.30 -11.51 26.47
N THR A 707 21.29 -12.27 26.00
CA THR A 707 21.10 -13.30 24.97
C THR A 707 20.19 -14.44 25.47
N CYS A 708 20.06 -14.62 26.78
CA CYS A 708 19.14 -15.56 27.41
C CYS A 708 17.65 -15.19 27.33
N ALA A 709 17.32 -13.97 26.86
CA ALA A 709 15.95 -13.48 26.83
C ALA A 709 15.03 -14.34 25.96
N ILE A 710 13.75 -14.43 26.32
CA ILE A 710 12.73 -15.19 25.59
C ILE A 710 12.60 -14.67 24.17
N GLN A 711 12.62 -15.59 23.22
CA GLN A 711 12.29 -15.38 21.82
C GLN A 711 11.29 -16.43 21.37
N GLN A 712 10.59 -16.17 20.25
CA GLN A 712 9.61 -17.08 19.68
C GLN A 712 8.52 -17.51 20.68
N LEU A 713 8.04 -16.55 21.48
CA LEU A 713 6.89 -16.70 22.36
C LEU A 713 5.98 -15.48 22.19
N GLY A 714 4.76 -15.53 22.72
CA GLY A 714 3.81 -14.41 22.61
C GLY A 714 4.39 -13.12 23.19
N TRP A 715 4.15 -12.00 22.50
CA TRP A 715 4.70 -10.67 22.78
C TRP A 715 4.71 -10.31 24.29
N ASN A 716 3.63 -10.60 25.00
CA ASN A 716 3.49 -10.20 26.40
C ASN A 716 4.36 -10.99 27.38
N ASN A 717 4.77 -12.21 27.02
CA ASN A 717 5.79 -12.91 27.80
C ASN A 717 7.17 -12.27 27.59
N VAL A 718 7.47 -11.84 26.36
CA VAL A 718 8.72 -11.14 26.03
C VAL A 718 8.75 -9.77 26.70
N LEU A 719 7.65 -9.02 26.67
CA LEU A 719 7.55 -7.69 27.27
C LEU A 719 7.85 -7.69 28.77
N ASN A 720 7.34 -8.66 29.52
CA ASN A 720 7.62 -8.80 30.95
C ASN A 720 9.13 -8.89 31.23
N GLU A 721 9.79 -9.84 30.55
CA GLU A 721 11.20 -10.08 30.74
C GLU A 721 12.06 -8.91 30.24
N LEU A 722 11.69 -8.34 29.09
CA LEU A 722 12.35 -7.18 28.49
C LEU A 722 12.34 -5.97 29.43
N LEU A 723 11.21 -5.66 30.06
CA LEU A 723 11.12 -4.55 31.00
C LEU A 723 11.91 -4.82 32.28
N MET A 724 11.89 -6.07 32.78
CA MET A 724 12.65 -6.42 33.99
C MET A 724 14.17 -6.44 33.73
N ASN A 725 14.61 -6.92 32.57
CA ASN A 725 16.01 -6.87 32.15
C ASN A 725 16.49 -5.43 31.92
N SER A 726 15.65 -4.58 31.32
CA SER A 726 15.91 -3.14 31.21
C SER A 726 16.02 -2.46 32.58
N PHE A 727 15.13 -2.80 33.52
CA PHE A 727 15.18 -2.32 34.89
C PHE A 727 16.44 -2.78 35.64
N LEU A 728 16.84 -4.04 35.47
CA LEU A 728 18.08 -4.58 36.02
C LEU A 728 19.32 -3.87 35.46
N ALA A 729 19.37 -3.64 34.14
CA ALA A 729 20.45 -2.91 33.49
C ALA A 729 20.55 -1.47 34.01
N TYR A 730 19.41 -0.78 34.07
CA TYR A 730 19.28 0.56 34.63
C TYR A 730 19.80 0.62 36.08
N LYS A 731 19.34 -0.29 36.95
CA LYS A 731 19.78 -0.39 38.36
C LYS A 731 21.24 -0.82 38.52
N SER A 732 21.86 -1.34 37.47
CA SER A 732 23.27 -1.74 37.45
C SER A 732 24.18 -0.70 36.80
N ASN A 733 23.67 0.50 36.45
CA ASN A 733 24.38 1.54 35.70
C ASN A 733 25.01 1.00 34.40
N ARG A 734 24.23 0.22 33.64
CA ARG A 734 24.63 -0.34 32.35
C ARG A 734 23.55 -0.05 31.31
N ALA A 735 23.97 0.26 30.10
CA ALA A 735 23.09 0.40 28.96
C ALA A 735 22.47 -0.96 28.65
N TYR A 736 21.14 -1.02 28.68
CA TYR A 736 20.39 -2.17 28.19
C TYR A 736 20.60 -2.32 26.68
N VAL A 737 20.94 -3.51 26.23
CA VAL A 737 21.03 -3.81 24.79
C VAL A 737 19.71 -4.42 24.35
N PHE A 738 18.95 -3.68 23.54
CA PHE A 738 17.66 -4.14 23.05
C PHE A 738 17.79 -4.77 21.65
N SER A 739 17.03 -5.85 21.43
CA SER A 739 16.98 -6.62 20.18
C SER A 739 15.56 -6.66 19.64
N GLU A 740 15.38 -6.88 18.35
CA GLU A 740 14.05 -6.98 17.74
C GLU A 740 13.19 -8.09 18.36
N TYR A 741 11.87 -7.94 18.31
CA TYR A 741 10.93 -9.01 18.69
C TYR A 741 10.93 -10.09 17.63
N VAL A 742 11.31 -11.31 18.03
CA VAL A 742 11.34 -12.49 17.15
C VAL A 742 10.04 -13.28 17.32
N TRP A 743 9.30 -13.38 16.23
CA TRP A 743 7.99 -14.02 16.22
C TRP A 743 8.06 -15.53 16.40
N LYS A 744 7.06 -16.06 17.11
CA LYS A 744 6.72 -17.48 17.04
C LYS A 744 5.89 -17.72 15.79
N ARG A 745 6.15 -18.82 15.08
CA ARG A 745 5.45 -19.20 13.84
C ARG A 745 3.93 -19.05 13.94
N GLU A 746 3.33 -19.59 15.00
CA GLU A 746 1.86 -19.64 15.13
C GLU A 746 1.23 -18.29 15.51
N TYR A 747 2.02 -17.29 15.88
CA TYR A 747 1.55 -15.98 16.32
C TYR A 747 1.77 -14.87 15.31
N TYR A 748 2.53 -15.14 14.24
CA TYR A 748 2.82 -14.14 13.22
C TYR A 748 1.55 -13.80 12.42
N PRO A 749 1.17 -12.51 12.28
CA PRO A 749 -0.11 -12.13 11.66
C PRO A 749 -0.12 -12.20 10.13
N TRP A 750 1.03 -12.52 9.51
CA TRP A 750 1.17 -12.63 8.06
C TRP A 750 1.45 -14.08 7.62
N PRO A 751 1.03 -14.47 6.40
CA PRO A 751 1.43 -15.74 5.81
C PRO A 751 2.95 -15.88 5.74
N GLU A 752 3.45 -17.09 6.03
CA GLU A 752 4.88 -17.39 6.10
C GLU A 752 5.60 -17.10 4.78
N GLU A 753 4.94 -17.38 3.65
CA GLU A 753 5.45 -17.12 2.31
C GLU A 753 5.63 -15.63 1.97
N LYS A 754 5.09 -14.73 2.81
CA LYS A 754 5.22 -13.28 2.68
C LYS A 754 6.22 -12.67 3.64
N ALA A 755 6.73 -13.43 4.61
CA ALA A 755 7.75 -12.93 5.53
C ALA A 755 9.02 -12.56 4.78
N TYR A 756 9.63 -11.41 5.11
CA TYR A 756 10.92 -11.01 4.54
C TYR A 756 12.06 -11.93 4.98
N ASP A 757 12.00 -12.38 6.23
CA ASP A 757 13.00 -13.23 6.87
C ASP A 757 12.32 -14.28 7.76
N TRP A 758 13.01 -15.40 8.02
CA TRP A 758 12.54 -16.43 8.95
C TRP A 758 13.58 -16.74 10.04
N PRO A 759 13.23 -16.64 11.34
CA PRO A 759 11.94 -16.20 11.87
C PRO A 759 11.67 -14.70 11.64
N PRO A 760 10.40 -14.26 11.48
CA PRO A 760 10.06 -12.87 11.23
C PRO A 760 10.41 -11.99 12.43
N ARG A 761 10.73 -10.71 12.18
CA ARG A 761 11.18 -9.77 13.20
C ARG A 761 10.50 -8.41 13.09
N THR A 762 10.03 -7.91 14.23
CA THR A 762 9.45 -6.57 14.37
C THR A 762 10.36 -5.73 15.27
N PRO A 763 10.80 -4.53 14.85
CA PRO A 763 11.58 -3.64 15.72
C PRO A 763 10.81 -3.31 17.00
N LEU A 764 11.51 -3.26 18.14
CA LEU A 764 10.84 -3.01 19.41
C LEU A 764 10.21 -1.62 19.47
N SER A 765 10.81 -0.63 18.80
CA SER A 765 10.23 0.72 18.69
C SER A 765 8.91 0.76 17.90
N ALA A 766 8.54 -0.31 17.18
CA ALA A 766 7.22 -0.44 16.56
C ALA A 766 6.15 -0.84 17.59
N LEU A 767 6.52 -1.53 18.67
CA LEU A 767 5.61 -2.07 19.67
C LEU A 767 5.50 -1.18 20.92
N ILE A 768 6.60 -0.56 21.35
CA ILE A 768 6.66 0.30 22.54
C ILE A 768 7.50 1.56 22.29
N ALA A 769 7.36 2.54 23.18
CA ALA A 769 8.25 3.70 23.27
C ALA A 769 8.81 3.83 24.69
N GLY A 770 9.84 4.66 24.85
CA GLY A 770 10.46 4.95 26.15
C GLY A 770 11.89 4.45 26.28
N PRO A 771 12.48 4.54 27.48
CA PRO A 771 13.91 4.30 27.67
C PRO A 771 14.41 2.92 27.27
N THR A 772 13.57 1.89 27.40
CA THR A 772 13.92 0.51 27.05
C THR A 772 14.27 0.32 25.58
N VAL A 773 13.74 1.16 24.69
CA VAL A 773 14.03 1.14 23.24
C VAL A 773 14.85 2.36 22.81
N GLY A 774 15.64 2.90 23.73
CA GLY A 774 16.56 4.01 23.46
C GLY A 774 15.96 5.40 23.60
N GLY A 775 14.77 5.54 24.17
CA GLY A 775 14.22 6.82 24.60
C GLY A 775 15.05 7.49 25.72
N PRO A 776 14.84 8.79 25.98
CA PRO A 776 15.57 9.51 27.02
C PRO A 776 15.10 9.08 28.42
N TRP A 777 16.03 9.06 29.37
CA TRP A 777 15.73 9.07 30.80
C TRP A 777 15.21 10.45 31.25
N PRO A 778 14.69 10.59 32.48
CA PRO A 778 14.41 11.90 33.06
C PRO A 778 15.63 12.83 32.99
N GLU A 779 15.39 14.13 32.89
CA GLU A 779 16.46 15.12 32.82
C GLU A 779 17.39 15.00 34.04
N GLY A 780 18.70 14.88 33.79
CA GLY A 780 19.72 14.74 34.83
C GLY A 780 19.94 13.32 35.36
N ASP A 781 19.24 12.31 34.82
CA ASP A 781 19.50 10.91 35.17
C ASP A 781 20.88 10.45 34.67
N PRO A 782 21.74 9.89 35.53
CA PRO A 782 23.10 9.49 35.17
C PRO A 782 23.17 8.12 34.49
N ALA A 783 22.06 7.37 34.37
CA ALA A 783 22.09 6.06 33.74
C ALA A 783 22.37 6.16 32.23
N PRO A 784 23.21 5.29 31.65
CA PRO A 784 23.40 5.26 30.20
C PRO A 784 22.12 4.82 29.49
N ARG A 785 21.85 5.37 28.30
CA ARG A 785 20.66 5.02 27.51
C ARG A 785 20.78 3.63 26.90
N ALA A 786 19.63 2.98 26.69
CA ALA A 786 19.59 1.70 26.00
C ALA A 786 20.06 1.85 24.55
N VAL A 787 20.75 0.84 24.04
CA VAL A 787 21.34 0.82 22.70
C VAL A 787 20.86 -0.40 21.91
N SER A 788 20.85 -0.29 20.59
CA SER A 788 20.51 -1.42 19.73
C SER A 788 21.59 -2.49 19.79
N GLU A 789 21.19 -3.73 19.57
CA GLU A 789 22.11 -4.86 19.41
C GLU A 789 23.20 -4.57 18.35
N LYS A 790 22.83 -3.96 17.21
CA LYS A 790 23.78 -3.58 16.15
C LYS A 790 24.88 -2.64 16.65
N TYR A 791 24.53 -1.62 17.43
CA TYR A 791 25.52 -0.71 18.00
C TYR A 791 26.39 -1.41 19.05
N PHE A 792 25.79 -2.27 19.89
CA PHE A 792 26.51 -3.09 20.84
C PHE A 792 27.56 -3.97 20.16
N GLU A 793 27.27 -4.59 19.02
CA GLU A 793 28.26 -5.39 18.27
C GLU A 793 29.49 -4.56 17.84
N ILE A 794 29.34 -3.23 17.64
CA ILE A 794 30.42 -2.31 17.25
C ILE A 794 31.30 -1.94 18.47
N VAL A 795 30.68 -1.52 19.58
CA VAL A 795 31.43 -1.07 20.77
C VAL A 795 31.91 -2.23 21.64
N CYS A 796 31.21 -3.35 21.56
CA CYS A 796 31.41 -4.58 22.31
C CYS A 796 31.47 -5.80 21.39
N PRO A 797 32.48 -5.93 20.52
CA PRO A 797 32.67 -7.14 19.72
C PRO A 797 32.96 -8.38 20.60
N PRO A 798 32.76 -9.61 20.12
CA PRO A 798 32.82 -10.84 20.93
C PRO A 798 34.06 -10.98 21.82
N GLU A 799 35.23 -10.58 21.33
CA GLU A 799 36.51 -10.64 22.06
C GLU A 799 36.60 -9.70 23.28
N LYS A 800 35.73 -8.68 23.37
CA LYS A 800 35.64 -7.78 24.53
C LYS A 800 34.61 -8.22 25.56
N ARG A 801 33.78 -9.23 25.25
CA ARG A 801 32.65 -9.60 26.09
C ARG A 801 33.07 -10.54 27.20
N ARG A 802 32.66 -10.21 28.42
CA ARG A 802 32.57 -11.20 29.48
C ARG A 802 31.24 -11.93 29.35
N ILE A 803 31.32 -13.23 29.17
CA ILE A 803 30.15 -14.11 29.17
C ILE A 803 29.83 -14.52 30.61
N ILE A 804 28.57 -14.37 31.00
CA ILE A 804 28.03 -14.91 32.26
C ILE A 804 26.92 -15.90 31.88
N ASN A 805 27.08 -17.17 32.21
CA ASN A 805 26.06 -18.16 31.91
C ASN A 805 25.02 -18.21 33.02
N THR A 806 23.73 -18.33 32.67
CA THR A 806 22.66 -18.37 33.68
C THR A 806 22.75 -19.59 34.60
N ARG A 807 23.34 -20.71 34.16
CA ARG A 807 23.55 -21.90 35.01
C ARG A 807 24.49 -21.65 36.20
N ASP A 808 25.37 -20.66 36.10
CA ASP A 808 26.36 -20.40 37.15
C ASP A 808 25.74 -19.61 38.32
N VAL A 809 24.53 -19.07 38.13
CA VAL A 809 23.84 -18.17 39.07
C VAL A 809 22.49 -18.75 39.50
N LYS A 810 21.65 -19.16 38.53
CA LYS A 810 20.25 -19.56 38.77
C LYS A 810 20.07 -20.71 39.77
N PRO A 811 20.89 -21.79 39.78
CA PRO A 811 20.66 -22.91 40.69
C PRO A 811 20.64 -22.53 42.18
N ALA A 812 21.42 -21.52 42.58
CA ALA A 812 21.44 -21.01 43.95
C ALA A 812 20.20 -20.15 44.30
N LEU A 813 19.40 -19.76 43.29
CA LEU A 813 18.27 -18.83 43.38
C LEU A 813 16.94 -19.48 42.99
N ALA A 814 16.90 -20.81 42.76
CA ALA A 814 15.76 -21.50 42.17
C ALA A 814 14.43 -21.20 42.87
N ASP A 815 14.44 -21.14 44.21
CA ASP A 815 13.26 -20.87 45.05
C ASP A 815 13.26 -19.47 45.70
N ALA A 816 14.26 -18.63 45.37
CA ALA A 816 14.46 -17.32 46.00
C ALA A 816 13.37 -16.30 45.64
N ASP A 817 13.05 -15.38 46.53
CA ASP A 817 12.06 -14.34 46.24
C ASP A 817 12.53 -13.40 45.11
N GLY A 818 11.61 -12.72 44.42
CA GLY A 818 11.93 -11.86 43.28
C GLY A 818 12.99 -10.79 43.59
N VAL A 819 12.94 -10.17 44.78
CA VAL A 819 13.95 -9.18 45.19
C VAL A 819 15.31 -9.80 45.43
N GLU A 820 15.38 -11.06 45.87
CA GLU A 820 16.64 -11.77 46.09
C GLU A 820 17.30 -12.13 44.76
N ILE A 821 16.50 -12.61 43.79
CA ILE A 821 16.97 -12.85 42.41
C ILE A 821 17.50 -11.57 41.80
N PHE A 822 16.73 -10.49 41.89
CA PHE A 822 17.13 -9.20 41.33
C PHE A 822 18.41 -8.67 41.96
N ALA A 823 18.52 -8.72 43.29
CA ALA A 823 19.71 -8.26 44.01
C ALA A 823 20.97 -9.07 43.66
N ALA A 824 20.84 -10.39 43.52
CA ALA A 824 21.96 -11.25 43.13
C ALA A 824 22.51 -10.88 41.75
N TRP A 825 21.62 -10.74 40.75
CA TRP A 825 22.03 -10.33 39.41
C TRP A 825 22.55 -8.89 39.35
N GLN A 826 21.92 -7.97 40.09
CA GLN A 826 22.35 -6.58 40.17
C GLN A 826 23.77 -6.48 40.74
N GLN A 827 24.06 -7.21 41.82
CA GLN A 827 25.38 -7.24 42.44
C GLN A 827 26.45 -7.74 41.46
N ILE A 828 26.18 -8.84 40.74
CA ILE A 828 27.09 -9.38 39.71
C ILE A 828 27.41 -8.33 38.64
N LEU A 829 26.40 -7.61 38.15
CA LEU A 829 26.56 -6.60 37.11
C LEU A 829 27.25 -5.33 37.59
N LEU A 830 27.02 -4.93 38.86
CA LEU A 830 27.69 -3.80 39.50
C LEU A 830 29.17 -4.10 39.71
N ASP A 831 29.50 -5.27 40.26
CA ASP A 831 30.86 -5.69 40.61
C ASP A 831 31.74 -5.98 39.39
N ALA A 832 31.13 -6.35 38.27
CA ALA A 832 31.86 -6.65 37.04
C ALA A 832 32.53 -5.37 36.48
N PRO A 833 33.87 -5.28 36.44
CA PRO A 833 34.58 -4.11 35.92
C PRO A 833 34.50 -4.02 34.39
N GLU A 834 34.14 -5.11 33.71
CA GLU A 834 34.13 -5.17 32.26
C GLU A 834 33.06 -4.26 31.66
N GLN A 835 33.45 -3.55 30.61
CA GLN A 835 32.56 -2.69 29.84
C GLN A 835 31.43 -3.50 29.18
N CYS A 836 31.76 -4.65 28.59
CA CYS A 836 30.83 -5.47 27.81
C CYS A 836 30.48 -6.75 28.56
N ILE A 837 29.22 -6.89 28.97
CA ILE A 837 28.69 -8.13 29.52
C ILE A 837 27.65 -8.72 28.58
N GLU A 838 27.73 -10.03 28.37
CA GLU A 838 26.70 -10.80 27.70
C GLU A 838 26.24 -11.95 28.61
N ILE A 839 24.96 -11.95 28.96
CA ILE A 839 24.35 -13.03 29.74
C ILE A 839 23.79 -14.06 28.76
N GLN A 840 24.34 -15.26 28.80
CA GLN A 840 23.99 -16.35 27.89
C GLN A 840 23.17 -17.43 28.61
N PRO A 841 22.22 -18.06 27.89
CA PRO A 841 21.40 -19.10 28.48
C PRO A 841 22.23 -20.36 28.77
N ALA A 842 21.84 -21.09 29.80
CA ALA A 842 22.18 -22.50 29.93
C ALA A 842 21.61 -23.30 28.73
N ASP A 843 22.16 -24.49 28.48
CA ASP A 843 21.57 -25.40 27.49
C ASP A 843 20.14 -25.77 27.92
N ARG A 844 19.21 -25.88 26.96
CA ARG A 844 17.80 -26.17 27.27
C ARG A 844 17.59 -27.54 27.91
N SER A 845 18.54 -28.47 27.74
CA SER A 845 18.54 -29.76 28.44
C SER A 845 18.93 -29.64 29.92
N GLU A 846 19.64 -28.58 30.30
CA GLU A 846 20.04 -28.28 31.68
C GLU A 846 18.99 -27.39 32.38
N ASP A 847 18.49 -26.37 31.68
CA ASP A 847 17.44 -25.46 32.16
C ASP A 847 16.44 -25.16 31.04
N GLY A 848 15.20 -25.63 31.21
CA GLY A 848 14.12 -25.40 30.24
C GLY A 848 13.70 -23.93 30.10
N TYR A 849 14.00 -23.10 31.09
CA TYR A 849 13.66 -21.67 31.13
C TYR A 849 14.88 -20.84 31.54
N PRO A 850 15.92 -20.74 30.69
CA PRO A 850 17.24 -20.24 31.07
C PRO A 850 17.33 -18.71 31.19
N GLN A 851 16.19 -18.01 31.26
CA GLN A 851 16.10 -16.57 31.45
C GLN A 851 16.62 -16.13 32.82
N VAL A 852 17.08 -14.88 32.93
CA VAL A 852 17.40 -14.24 34.23
C VAL A 852 16.18 -14.21 35.15
N PHE A 853 15.04 -13.79 34.60
CA PHE A 853 13.73 -13.79 35.26
C PHE A 853 12.82 -14.78 34.54
N ASP A 854 12.85 -16.03 34.99
CA ASP A 854 12.20 -17.15 34.31
C ASP A 854 10.68 -17.22 34.52
N LEU A 855 10.02 -18.09 33.75
CA LEU A 855 8.57 -18.23 33.79
C LEU A 855 8.04 -18.70 35.17
N TRP A 856 8.87 -19.36 35.99
CA TRP A 856 8.47 -19.78 37.33
C TRP A 856 8.36 -18.60 38.29
N LEU A 857 9.26 -17.62 38.16
CA LEU A 857 9.13 -16.35 38.86
C LEU A 857 7.85 -15.63 38.42
N TRP A 858 7.64 -15.47 37.11
CA TRP A 858 6.47 -14.74 36.58
C TRP A 858 5.13 -15.41 36.89
N GLY A 859 5.09 -16.73 36.97
CA GLY A 859 3.90 -17.52 37.29
C GLY A 859 3.59 -17.66 38.78
N SER A 860 4.29 -16.95 39.66
CA SER A 860 4.13 -17.09 41.11
C SER A 860 4.10 -15.75 41.85
N TRP A 861 3.70 -15.81 43.12
CA TRP A 861 3.70 -14.68 44.06
C TRP A 861 5.09 -14.03 44.28
N ARG A 862 6.19 -14.73 43.95
CA ARG A 862 7.56 -14.28 44.20
C ARG A 862 7.89 -13.01 43.45
N VAL A 863 7.23 -12.75 42.32
CA VAL A 863 7.43 -11.54 41.54
C VAL A 863 6.84 -10.29 42.20
N LEU A 864 5.85 -10.44 43.10
CA LEU A 864 5.13 -9.30 43.69
C LEU A 864 6.02 -8.41 44.56
N SER A 865 7.08 -8.96 45.16
CA SER A 865 8.04 -8.19 45.95
C SER A 865 8.81 -7.15 45.11
N LEU A 866 8.91 -7.36 43.80
CA LEU A 866 9.54 -6.42 42.87
C LEU A 866 8.63 -5.25 42.50
N TRP A 867 7.32 -5.34 42.78
CA TRP A 867 6.33 -4.39 42.28
C TRP A 867 6.65 -2.94 42.64
N ASP A 868 6.91 -2.64 43.92
CA ASP A 868 7.10 -1.25 44.35
C ASP A 868 8.33 -0.62 43.70
N ALA A 869 9.44 -1.37 43.63
CA ALA A 869 10.69 -0.90 43.02
C ALA A 869 10.59 -0.79 41.50
N PHE A 870 9.93 -1.76 40.84
CA PHE A 870 9.78 -1.77 39.39
C PHE A 870 8.75 -0.74 38.92
N SER A 871 7.55 -0.71 39.51
CA SER A 871 6.45 0.15 39.09
C SER A 871 6.81 1.64 39.17
N SER A 872 7.58 2.03 40.20
CA SER A 872 8.07 3.40 40.41
C SER A 872 9.34 3.75 39.60
N SER A 873 9.96 2.77 38.93
CA SER A 873 11.17 3.00 38.15
C SER A 873 10.92 3.83 36.88
N PRO A 874 11.92 4.57 36.37
CA PRO A 874 11.79 5.24 35.08
C PRO A 874 11.47 4.30 33.92
N VAL A 875 11.94 3.06 33.97
CA VAL A 875 11.63 2.02 32.96
C VAL A 875 10.11 1.76 32.88
N SER A 876 9.45 1.68 34.03
CA SER A 876 8.00 1.48 34.12
C SER A 876 7.21 2.76 33.87
N GLN A 877 7.59 3.86 34.52
CA GLN A 877 6.87 5.14 34.45
C GLN A 877 6.92 5.79 33.07
N LEU A 878 8.03 5.62 32.35
CA LEU A 878 8.22 6.18 31.00
C LEU A 878 7.91 5.16 29.89
N LEU A 879 7.32 4.00 30.22
CA LEU A 879 6.87 3.04 29.21
C LEU A 879 5.75 3.63 28.36
N GLY A 880 6.14 4.12 27.19
CA GLY A 880 5.29 4.78 26.23
C GLY A 880 4.67 3.83 25.21
N THR A 881 3.66 4.32 24.55
CA THR A 881 3.03 3.69 23.38
C THR A 881 3.82 4.08 22.13
N SER A 882 4.10 3.13 21.22
CA SER A 882 4.80 3.49 19.99
C SER A 882 3.94 4.42 19.11
N PRO A 883 4.55 5.27 18.27
CA PRO A 883 3.81 6.11 17.34
C PRO A 883 2.91 5.32 16.37
N ILE A 884 3.31 4.10 16.01
CA ILE A 884 2.52 3.21 15.15
C ILE A 884 1.25 2.78 15.88
N VAL A 885 1.39 2.23 17.10
CA VAL A 885 0.25 1.81 17.92
C VAL A 885 -0.68 2.99 18.21
N GLU A 886 -0.12 4.15 18.57
CA GLU A 886 -0.90 5.34 18.86
C GLU A 886 -1.69 5.84 17.64
N ARG A 887 -1.06 5.91 16.45
CA ARG A 887 -1.76 6.24 15.21
C ARG A 887 -2.89 5.27 14.92
N THR A 888 -2.66 3.97 15.08
CA THR A 888 -3.67 2.94 14.82
C THR A 888 -4.84 3.02 15.79
N VAL A 889 -4.60 3.25 17.08
CA VAL A 889 -5.67 3.50 18.07
C VAL A 889 -6.47 4.75 17.71
N ASN A 890 -5.78 5.84 17.37
CA ASN A 890 -6.41 7.10 16.99
C ASN A 890 -7.27 6.94 15.73
N ALA A 891 -6.76 6.23 14.72
CA ALA A 891 -7.49 5.94 13.49
C ALA A 891 -8.85 5.26 13.72
N ASN A 892 -8.92 4.44 14.77
CA ASN A 892 -10.08 3.64 15.11
C ASN A 892 -11.05 4.31 16.10
N LEU A 893 -10.80 5.56 16.54
CA LEU A 893 -11.66 6.28 17.49
C LEU A 893 -13.14 6.36 17.08
N LYS A 894 -13.42 6.45 15.77
CA LYS A 894 -14.79 6.49 15.24
C LYS A 894 -15.59 5.23 15.59
N ILE A 895 -14.94 4.06 15.70
CA ILE A 895 -15.59 2.78 16.04
C ILE A 895 -16.16 2.82 17.46
N PHE A 896 -15.52 3.57 18.35
CA PHE A 896 -15.90 3.68 19.76
C PHE A 896 -16.88 4.83 20.04
N THR A 897 -17.29 5.59 19.02
CA THR A 897 -18.18 6.74 19.17
C THR A 897 -19.62 6.37 18.83
N ALA A 898 -20.59 6.73 19.67
CA ALA A 898 -22.00 6.41 19.42
C ALA A 898 -22.57 7.20 18.21
N PRO A 899 -23.51 6.64 17.41
CA PRO A 899 -23.96 7.22 16.14
C PRO A 899 -24.57 8.63 16.17
N LYS A 900 -24.97 9.14 17.35
CA LYS A 900 -25.56 10.48 17.54
C LYS A 900 -24.63 11.45 18.28
N GLU A 901 -23.46 10.99 18.72
CA GLU A 901 -22.46 11.80 19.40
C GLU A 901 -21.45 12.35 18.38
N ARG A 902 -21.00 13.60 18.59
CA ARG A 902 -19.95 14.16 17.72
C ARG A 902 -18.61 13.53 18.11
N VAL A 903 -17.87 13.02 17.14
CA VAL A 903 -16.48 12.58 17.34
C VAL A 903 -15.69 13.73 17.98
N GLY A 904 -15.05 13.47 19.13
CA GLY A 904 -14.30 14.47 19.90
C GLY A 904 -15.09 15.24 20.97
N SER A 905 -16.40 15.02 21.16
CA SER A 905 -17.15 15.67 22.25
C SER A 905 -16.85 15.09 23.63
N THR A 906 -16.48 13.81 23.70
CA THR A 906 -16.08 13.07 24.90
C THR A 906 -15.12 11.96 24.48
N ASP A 907 -14.03 11.76 25.22
CA ASP A 907 -13.11 10.65 25.00
C ASP A 907 -13.84 9.31 25.22
N PRO A 908 -13.97 8.45 24.19
CA PRO A 908 -14.72 7.20 24.30
C PRO A 908 -14.10 6.22 25.31
N PHE A 909 -12.79 6.30 25.57
CA PHE A 909 -12.12 5.41 26.52
C PHE A 909 -12.58 5.68 27.97
N ASN A 910 -12.98 6.91 28.29
CA ASN A 910 -13.55 7.29 29.59
C ASN A 910 -14.96 6.71 29.84
N ARG A 911 -15.57 6.10 28.81
CA ARG A 911 -16.87 5.44 28.90
C ARG A 911 -16.79 3.96 28.54
N MET A 912 -15.57 3.46 28.36
CA MET A 912 -15.29 2.14 27.85
C MET A 912 -15.11 1.13 28.99
N LEU A 913 -15.75 -0.03 28.81
CA LEU A 913 -15.36 -1.28 29.42
C LEU A 913 -14.68 -2.14 28.35
N ALA A 914 -13.41 -2.47 28.56
CA ALA A 914 -12.67 -3.38 27.71
C ALA A 914 -12.62 -4.78 28.36
N ILE A 915 -12.76 -5.84 27.56
CA ILE A 915 -12.75 -7.22 28.05
C ILE A 915 -11.89 -8.12 27.18
N HIS A 916 -10.92 -8.80 27.79
CA HIS A 916 -10.07 -9.82 27.17
C HIS A 916 -10.75 -11.19 27.21
N LEU A 917 -11.17 -11.68 26.04
CA LEU A 917 -11.79 -13.00 25.86
C LEU A 917 -10.94 -13.87 24.93
N ARG A 918 -10.39 -14.96 25.45
CA ARG A 918 -9.64 -15.94 24.64
C ARG A 918 -10.49 -17.20 24.44
N ARG A 919 -10.60 -17.68 23.19
CA ARG A 919 -11.48 -18.82 22.85
C ARG A 919 -10.77 -19.95 22.11
N GLY A 920 -10.32 -19.71 20.87
CA GLY A 920 -9.77 -20.69 19.90
C GLY A 920 -9.11 -21.95 20.47
N ASP A 921 -7.81 -21.89 20.76
CA ASP A 921 -6.95 -22.99 21.27
C ASP A 921 -7.00 -23.19 22.79
N PHE A 922 -7.94 -22.52 23.45
CA PHE A 922 -7.76 -22.13 24.84
C PHE A 922 -8.33 -23.13 25.84
N LYS A 923 -9.20 -24.04 25.40
CA LYS A 923 -9.71 -25.12 26.25
C LYS A 923 -8.56 -26.00 26.76
N GLU A 924 -7.66 -26.40 25.87
CA GLU A 924 -6.47 -27.19 26.18
C GLU A 924 -5.52 -26.42 27.10
N ALA A 925 -5.37 -25.11 26.88
CA ALA A 925 -4.57 -24.24 27.75
C ALA A 925 -5.18 -24.14 29.16
N CYS A 926 -6.51 -24.02 29.30
CA CYS A 926 -7.19 -24.01 30.59
C CYS A 926 -7.03 -25.34 31.35
N LEU A 927 -7.13 -26.46 30.62
CA LEU A 927 -6.84 -27.78 31.19
C LEU A 927 -5.37 -27.90 31.61
N SER A 928 -4.44 -27.35 30.82
CA SER A 928 -3.02 -27.30 31.20
C SER A 928 -2.80 -26.49 32.47
N LEU A 929 -3.41 -25.30 32.58
CA LEU A 929 -3.35 -24.47 33.79
C LEU A 929 -3.89 -25.21 35.02
N SER A 930 -5.00 -25.93 34.85
CA SER A 930 -5.55 -26.82 35.87
C SER A 930 -4.55 -27.92 36.25
N ASN A 931 -4.01 -28.63 35.28
CA ASN A 931 -3.07 -29.73 35.50
C ASN A 931 -1.76 -29.29 36.16
N TRP A 932 -1.37 -28.03 36.01
CA TRP A 932 -0.21 -27.45 36.70
C TRP A 932 -0.57 -26.76 38.03
N ASN A 933 -1.83 -26.84 38.46
CA ASN A 933 -2.36 -26.18 39.64
C ASN A 933 -2.00 -24.68 39.70
N SER A 934 -2.13 -24.01 38.55
CA SER A 934 -1.62 -22.65 38.32
C SER A 934 -2.44 -21.57 39.04
N THR A 935 -1.76 -20.64 39.70
CA THR A 935 -2.39 -19.40 40.18
C THR A 935 -2.50 -18.34 39.06
N PHE A 936 -3.09 -17.19 39.36
CA PHE A 936 -3.07 -16.04 38.45
C PHE A 936 -1.64 -15.61 38.12
N TYR A 937 -1.47 -14.93 36.99
CA TYR A 937 -0.15 -14.62 36.46
C TYR A 937 0.36 -13.26 36.96
N SER A 938 1.55 -13.23 37.53
CA SER A 938 2.32 -12.04 37.90
C SER A 938 1.49 -10.96 38.61
N TRP A 939 1.43 -9.73 38.09
CA TRP A 939 0.77 -8.59 38.72
C TRP A 939 -0.73 -8.79 38.99
N ASN A 940 -1.37 -9.77 38.34
CA ASN A 940 -2.77 -10.11 38.60
C ASN A 940 -2.97 -10.72 40.01
N LEU A 941 -1.89 -11.08 40.70
CA LEU A 941 -1.91 -11.67 42.04
C LEU A 941 -2.01 -10.65 43.18
N HIS A 942 -1.96 -9.34 42.90
CA HIS A 942 -1.96 -8.34 43.98
C HIS A 942 -3.20 -8.41 44.86
N ASP A 943 -2.98 -8.40 46.17
CA ASP A 943 -4.05 -8.57 47.16
C ASP A 943 -5.08 -7.44 47.21
N PHE A 944 -4.72 -6.25 46.74
CA PHE A 944 -5.61 -5.10 46.66
C PHE A 944 -6.57 -5.17 45.46
N LEU A 945 -6.38 -6.12 44.54
CA LEU A 945 -7.28 -6.35 43.42
C LEU A 945 -8.53 -7.10 43.89
N PRO A 946 -9.70 -6.79 43.32
CA PRO A 946 -10.98 -7.30 43.82
C PRO A 946 -11.19 -8.79 43.54
N ASP A 947 -10.64 -9.31 42.45
CA ASP A 947 -10.83 -10.70 42.04
C ASP A 947 -9.56 -11.50 42.29
N LYS A 948 -9.71 -12.68 42.90
CA LYS A 948 -8.62 -13.56 43.30
C LYS A 948 -8.92 -14.99 42.88
N PHE A 949 -7.86 -15.74 42.58
CA PHE A 949 -7.95 -17.18 42.36
C PHE A 949 -6.91 -17.89 43.21
N VAL A 950 -7.41 -18.66 44.19
CA VAL A 950 -6.58 -19.55 45.00
C VAL A 950 -6.80 -20.96 44.48
N PRO A 951 -5.74 -21.63 43.98
CA PRO A 951 -5.85 -23.00 43.52
C PRO A 951 -6.44 -23.91 44.61
N PRO A 952 -7.52 -24.65 44.31
CA PRO A 952 -8.14 -25.55 45.28
C PRO A 952 -7.19 -26.69 45.70
N PRO A 953 -7.34 -27.23 46.92
CA PRO A 953 -6.52 -28.36 47.38
C PRO A 953 -6.79 -29.61 46.54
N GLY A 954 -5.81 -30.52 46.47
CA GLY A 954 -5.94 -31.81 45.79
C GLY A 954 -5.39 -31.86 44.35
N GLY A 955 -4.96 -30.72 43.79
CA GLY A 955 -4.21 -30.66 42.53
C GLY A 955 -2.70 -30.79 42.74
N GLY A 956 -2.00 -31.37 41.76
CA GLY A 956 -0.56 -31.54 41.73
C GLY A 956 0.07 -31.05 40.43
N TRP A 957 1.37 -31.31 40.25
CA TRP A 957 2.08 -30.97 39.01
C TRP A 957 1.87 -32.09 37.97
N GLY A 958 1.05 -31.81 36.97
CA GLY A 958 0.72 -32.72 35.87
C GLY A 958 -0.64 -33.43 36.00
N THR A 959 -1.33 -33.30 37.14
CA THR A 959 -2.67 -33.91 37.36
C THR A 959 -3.51 -33.06 38.33
N ASN A 960 -4.82 -32.99 38.07
CA ASN A 960 -5.78 -32.35 38.97
C ASN A 960 -7.09 -33.15 39.09
N THR A 961 -7.98 -32.79 40.03
CA THR A 961 -9.29 -33.44 40.18
C THR A 961 -10.29 -32.89 39.16
N PRO A 962 -11.30 -33.68 38.75
CA PRO A 962 -12.35 -33.18 37.84
C PRO A 962 -13.10 -31.96 38.37
N GLU A 963 -13.28 -31.86 39.70
CA GLU A 963 -13.90 -30.69 40.34
C GLU A 963 -13.03 -29.44 40.20
N ASN A 964 -11.71 -29.60 40.34
CA ASN A 964 -10.76 -28.52 40.16
C ASN A 964 -10.70 -28.11 38.69
N GLU A 965 -10.64 -29.06 37.75
CA GLU A 965 -10.72 -28.78 36.32
C GLU A 965 -11.97 -27.96 35.96
N ALA A 966 -13.14 -28.33 36.49
CA ALA A 966 -14.37 -27.58 36.27
C ALA A 966 -14.29 -26.14 36.81
N LEU A 967 -13.63 -25.93 37.97
CA LEU A 967 -13.39 -24.60 38.52
C LEU A 967 -12.47 -23.77 37.62
N TYR A 968 -11.33 -24.33 37.18
CA TYR A 968 -10.44 -23.66 36.23
C TYR A 968 -11.17 -23.32 34.93
N MET A 969 -11.95 -24.24 34.38
CA MET A 969 -12.72 -24.01 33.16
C MET A 969 -13.72 -22.85 33.29
N LYS A 970 -14.41 -22.74 34.43
CA LYS A 970 -15.36 -21.65 34.66
C LYS A 970 -14.70 -20.26 34.63
N HIS A 971 -13.48 -20.15 35.12
CA HIS A 971 -12.75 -18.89 35.20
C HIS A 971 -11.90 -18.62 33.95
N CYS A 972 -11.29 -19.66 33.40
CA CYS A 972 -10.40 -19.54 32.25
C CYS A 972 -11.19 -19.47 30.92
N LEU A 973 -12.28 -20.22 30.78
CA LEU A 973 -13.14 -20.25 29.59
C LEU A 973 -14.63 -20.11 29.99
N PRO A 974 -15.05 -18.93 30.50
CA PRO A 974 -16.41 -18.73 31.00
C PRO A 974 -17.50 -18.91 29.94
N SER A 975 -18.72 -19.23 30.39
CA SER A 975 -19.91 -19.27 29.54
C SER A 975 -20.35 -17.86 29.13
N ASP A 976 -21.20 -17.74 28.12
CA ASP A 976 -21.71 -16.44 27.65
C ASP A 976 -22.51 -15.71 28.75
N GLU A 977 -23.24 -16.46 29.59
CA GLU A 977 -23.94 -15.93 30.75
C GLU A 977 -22.98 -15.45 31.84
N ASP A 978 -21.93 -16.21 32.14
CA ASP A 978 -20.91 -15.84 33.13
C ASP A 978 -20.16 -14.56 32.67
N ILE A 979 -19.87 -14.45 31.36
CA ILE A 979 -19.27 -13.26 30.76
C ILE A 979 -20.19 -12.04 30.95
N LEU A 980 -21.47 -12.18 30.60
CA LEU A 980 -22.44 -11.09 30.71
C LEU A 980 -22.62 -10.64 32.17
N GLN A 981 -22.69 -11.60 33.09
CA GLN A 981 -22.82 -11.33 34.52
C GLN A 981 -21.60 -10.58 35.05
N LYS A 982 -20.38 -11.04 34.71
CA LYS A 982 -19.15 -10.36 35.13
C LYS A 982 -19.06 -8.94 34.57
N ILE A 983 -19.48 -8.71 33.33
CA ILE A 983 -19.54 -7.37 32.74
C ILE A 983 -20.47 -6.46 33.55
N ARG A 984 -21.67 -6.93 33.89
CA ARG A 984 -22.65 -6.17 34.68
C ARG A 984 -22.13 -5.85 36.07
N ASP A 985 -21.56 -6.83 36.77
CA ASP A 985 -21.01 -6.66 38.11
C ASP A 985 -19.82 -5.70 38.11
N SER A 986 -18.91 -5.85 37.16
CA SER A 986 -17.73 -4.98 37.00
C SER A 986 -18.14 -3.53 36.72
N ARG A 987 -19.10 -3.32 35.82
CA ARG A 987 -19.65 -2.00 35.51
C ARG A 987 -20.32 -1.36 36.73
N LYS A 988 -21.12 -2.13 37.46
CA LYS A 988 -21.82 -1.67 38.65
C LYS A 988 -20.85 -1.28 39.77
N ASP A 989 -19.91 -2.16 40.12
CA ASP A 989 -18.97 -1.94 41.21
C ASP A 989 -18.08 -0.72 40.96
N TYR A 990 -17.67 -0.51 39.71
CA TYR A 990 -16.95 0.70 39.30
C TYR A 990 -17.82 1.95 39.50
N LEU A 991 -19.03 1.97 38.93
CA LEU A 991 -19.93 3.12 39.00
C LEU A 991 -20.32 3.48 40.44
N ASP A 992 -20.56 2.48 41.29
CA ASP A 992 -20.84 2.69 42.71
C ASP A 992 -19.63 3.27 43.45
N THR A 993 -18.42 2.83 43.10
CA THR A 993 -17.18 3.34 43.71
C THR A 993 -16.90 4.78 43.29
N VAL A 994 -16.97 5.11 42.01
CA VAL A 994 -16.72 6.49 41.55
C VAL A 994 -17.80 7.45 42.03
N LYS A 995 -19.05 6.99 42.16
CA LYS A 995 -20.15 7.76 42.77
C LYS A 995 -19.87 8.08 44.24
N LYS A 996 -19.32 7.14 45.01
CA LYS A 996 -18.88 7.40 46.41
C LYS A 996 -17.74 8.41 46.48
N GLN A 997 -16.92 8.52 45.44
CA GLN A 997 -15.88 9.54 45.29
C GLN A 997 -16.41 10.88 44.76
N GLY A 998 -17.73 11.04 44.59
CA GLY A 998 -18.36 12.26 44.08
C GLY A 998 -18.27 12.44 42.57
N ARG A 999 -17.78 11.45 41.82
CA ARG A 999 -17.73 11.47 40.35
C ARG A 999 -19.01 10.89 39.76
N LYS A 1000 -19.51 11.51 38.69
CA LYS A 1000 -20.66 11.01 37.92
C LYS A 1000 -20.17 10.60 36.53
N GLU A 1001 -20.10 9.31 36.29
CA GLU A 1001 -19.61 8.72 35.04
C GLU A 1001 -20.65 7.78 34.42
N GLU A 1002 -20.49 7.51 33.13
CA GLU A 1002 -21.29 6.56 32.37
C GLU A 1002 -20.33 5.62 31.65
N ILE A 1003 -20.57 4.31 31.75
CA ILE A 1003 -19.85 3.30 30.99
C ILE A 1003 -20.83 2.70 30.01
N ASP A 1004 -20.69 2.90 28.72
CA ASP A 1004 -21.67 2.46 27.69
C ASP A 1004 -21.05 2.08 26.34
N VAL A 1005 -19.72 2.07 26.28
CA VAL A 1005 -18.92 1.52 25.18
C VAL A 1005 -18.32 0.20 25.65
N LEU A 1006 -18.56 -0.89 24.92
CA LEU A 1006 -17.99 -2.20 25.19
C LEU A 1006 -16.97 -2.55 24.10
N TYR A 1007 -15.76 -2.93 24.50
CA TYR A 1007 -14.72 -3.40 23.59
C TYR A 1007 -14.27 -4.81 23.95
N LEU A 1008 -14.44 -5.77 23.03
CA LEU A 1008 -14.04 -7.16 23.21
C LEU A 1008 -12.73 -7.41 22.47
N LEU A 1009 -11.63 -7.49 23.21
CA LEU A 1009 -10.34 -7.89 22.65
C LEU A 1009 -10.23 -9.43 22.67
N THR A 1010 -10.17 -10.03 21.49
CA THR A 1010 -10.28 -11.48 21.33
C THR A 1010 -9.51 -11.99 20.12
N ASN A 1011 -8.98 -13.22 20.24
CA ASN A 1011 -8.39 -13.96 19.13
C ASN A 1011 -9.42 -14.83 18.38
N ASP A 1012 -10.69 -14.78 18.77
CA ASP A 1012 -11.76 -15.55 18.11
C ASP A 1012 -12.13 -14.92 16.75
N ASN A 1013 -12.16 -15.76 15.71
CA ASN A 1013 -12.55 -15.37 14.35
C ASN A 1013 -13.83 -16.06 13.86
N SER A 1014 -14.58 -16.73 14.76
CA SER A 1014 -15.77 -17.50 14.44
C SER A 1014 -17.06 -16.65 14.48
N GLU A 1015 -18.19 -17.28 14.12
CA GLU A 1015 -19.53 -16.68 14.18
C GLU A 1015 -20.04 -16.46 15.62
N TRP A 1016 -19.41 -17.09 16.63
CA TRP A 1016 -19.75 -16.89 18.05
C TRP A 1016 -19.71 -15.40 18.43
N LEU A 1017 -18.74 -14.66 17.89
CA LEU A 1017 -18.57 -13.24 18.19
C LEU A 1017 -19.77 -12.39 17.74
N ASP A 1018 -20.45 -12.78 16.65
CA ASP A 1018 -21.63 -12.06 16.18
C ASP A 1018 -22.82 -12.23 17.12
N GLU A 1019 -23.00 -13.42 17.68
CA GLU A 1019 -24.04 -13.67 18.68
C GLU A 1019 -23.72 -12.97 20.01
N VAL A 1020 -22.47 -12.98 20.46
CA VAL A 1020 -22.05 -12.21 21.65
C VAL A 1020 -22.30 -10.72 21.44
N LYS A 1021 -21.95 -10.15 20.29
CA LYS A 1021 -22.22 -8.73 19.98
C LYS A 1021 -23.72 -8.43 20.04
N LYS A 1022 -24.57 -9.34 19.58
CA LYS A 1022 -26.04 -9.19 19.62
C LYS A 1022 -26.58 -9.28 21.04
N ILE A 1023 -26.10 -10.21 21.86
CA ILE A 1023 -26.45 -10.32 23.29
C ILE A 1023 -26.09 -9.02 24.02
N MET A 1024 -24.87 -8.48 23.80
CA MET A 1024 -24.42 -7.24 24.43
C MET A 1024 -25.25 -6.03 23.97
N LYS A 1025 -25.60 -5.94 22.68
CA LYS A 1025 -26.51 -4.88 22.21
C LYS A 1025 -27.90 -4.98 22.84
N ALA A 1026 -28.43 -6.19 23.01
CA ALA A 1026 -29.70 -6.43 23.69
C ALA A 1026 -29.65 -6.08 25.19
N ASP A 1027 -28.50 -6.22 25.83
CA ASP A 1027 -28.24 -5.78 27.22
C ASP A 1027 -28.20 -4.25 27.39
N GLY A 1028 -28.23 -3.49 26.28
CA GLY A 1028 -28.37 -2.02 26.30
C GLY A 1028 -27.06 -1.24 26.14
N TRP A 1029 -26.00 -1.87 25.62
CA TRP A 1029 -24.76 -1.17 25.27
C TRP A 1029 -24.94 -0.29 24.03
N LYS A 1030 -24.49 0.98 24.09
CA LYS A 1030 -24.63 1.92 22.98
C LYS A 1030 -23.65 1.63 21.85
N VAL A 1031 -22.45 1.17 22.19
CA VAL A 1031 -21.41 0.74 21.26
C VAL A 1031 -20.88 -0.61 21.72
N VAL A 1032 -20.78 -1.56 20.78
CA VAL A 1032 -20.12 -2.85 20.99
C VAL A 1032 -19.18 -3.07 19.82
N ALA A 1033 -17.88 -3.09 20.10
CA ALA A 1033 -16.81 -3.26 19.14
C ALA A 1033 -15.86 -4.39 19.58
N THR A 1034 -15.10 -4.93 18.64
CA THR A 1034 -14.20 -6.07 18.85
C THR A 1034 -12.88 -5.87 18.12
N SER A 1035 -11.84 -6.65 18.43
CA SER A 1035 -10.56 -6.61 17.68
C SER A 1035 -10.76 -6.79 16.16
N ARG A 1036 -11.80 -7.53 15.73
CA ARG A 1036 -12.15 -7.73 14.31
C ARG A 1036 -12.76 -6.50 13.64
N ASP A 1037 -13.28 -5.55 14.42
CA ASP A 1037 -13.86 -4.32 13.90
C ASP A 1037 -12.79 -3.24 13.64
N LEU A 1038 -11.57 -3.41 14.19
CA LEU A 1038 -10.47 -2.49 13.97
C LEU A 1038 -10.05 -2.46 12.50
N LYS A 1039 -9.83 -1.25 11.98
CA LYS A 1039 -9.22 -1.01 10.69
C LYS A 1039 -7.71 -0.88 10.90
N LEU A 1040 -6.98 -1.84 10.35
CA LEU A 1040 -5.53 -1.93 10.47
C LEU A 1040 -4.91 -1.77 9.09
N ASP A 1041 -3.86 -0.95 8.99
CA ASP A 1041 -2.91 -0.97 7.88
C ASP A 1041 -1.79 -1.99 8.18
N ALA A 1042 -0.82 -2.13 7.28
CA ALA A 1042 0.17 -3.21 7.36
C ALA A 1042 0.98 -3.14 8.66
N GLU A 1043 1.37 -1.93 9.08
CA GLU A 1043 2.02 -1.71 10.37
C GLU A 1043 1.06 -2.05 11.53
N GLY A 1044 -0.18 -1.53 11.50
CA GLY A 1044 -1.20 -1.78 12.51
C GLY A 1044 -1.57 -3.25 12.68
N LYS A 1045 -1.55 -4.04 11.61
CA LYS A 1045 -1.78 -5.49 11.64
C LYS A 1045 -0.62 -6.23 12.28
N ASP A 1046 0.62 -5.84 11.96
CA ASP A 1046 1.82 -6.41 12.54
C ASP A 1046 1.91 -6.15 14.06
N VAL A 1047 1.45 -4.98 14.52
CA VAL A 1047 1.45 -4.59 15.95
C VAL A 1047 0.09 -4.73 16.65
N GLY A 1048 -0.86 -5.48 16.08
CA GLY A 1048 -2.26 -5.50 16.50
C GLY A 1048 -2.49 -5.86 17.98
N MET A 1049 -1.67 -6.72 18.56
CA MET A 1049 -1.75 -7.04 20.00
C MET A 1049 -1.41 -5.83 20.88
N ALA A 1050 -0.45 -4.99 20.49
CA ALA A 1050 -0.09 -3.78 21.21
C ALA A 1050 -1.18 -2.70 21.08
N VAL A 1051 -1.91 -2.68 19.96
CA VAL A 1051 -3.12 -1.85 19.76
C VAL A 1051 -4.22 -2.24 20.76
N ASP A 1052 -4.52 -3.53 20.88
CA ASP A 1052 -5.50 -4.02 21.87
C ASP A 1052 -5.09 -3.69 23.30
N MET A 1053 -3.80 -3.86 23.63
CA MET A 1053 -3.27 -3.49 24.95
C MET A 1053 -3.46 -2.01 25.25
N GLU A 1054 -3.22 -1.14 24.27
CA GLU A 1054 -3.35 0.30 24.45
C GLU A 1054 -4.81 0.73 24.65
N ILE A 1055 -5.74 0.16 23.89
CA ILE A 1055 -7.18 0.41 24.07
C ILE A 1055 -7.62 -0.03 25.47
N ALA A 1056 -7.21 -1.22 25.91
CA ALA A 1056 -7.53 -1.75 27.23
C ALA A 1056 -6.88 -0.96 28.37
N ARG A 1057 -5.66 -0.43 28.19
CA ARG A 1057 -5.03 0.50 29.14
C ARG A 1057 -5.83 1.78 29.30
N LYS A 1058 -6.25 2.40 28.19
CA LYS A 1058 -7.00 3.66 28.19
C LYS A 1058 -8.40 3.53 28.79
N ALA A 1059 -9.06 2.38 28.60
CA ALA A 1059 -10.42 2.12 29.05
C ALA A 1059 -10.67 2.49 30.53
N SER A 1060 -11.90 2.80 30.91
CA SER A 1060 -12.22 3.09 32.31
C SER A 1060 -12.23 1.82 33.13
N VAL A 1061 -12.88 0.77 32.62
CA VAL A 1061 -12.94 -0.55 33.24
C VAL A 1061 -12.29 -1.56 32.33
N PHE A 1062 -11.49 -2.47 32.89
CA PHE A 1062 -10.88 -3.58 32.18
C PHE A 1062 -11.20 -4.90 32.88
N ILE A 1063 -11.66 -5.88 32.11
CA ILE A 1063 -11.85 -7.25 32.57
C ILE A 1063 -10.88 -8.15 31.81
N GLY A 1064 -9.96 -8.77 32.54
CA GLY A 1064 -8.93 -9.64 31.99
C GLY A 1064 -9.15 -11.13 32.28
N ASN A 1065 -8.38 -11.98 31.62
CA ASN A 1065 -8.12 -13.35 32.07
C ASN A 1065 -6.95 -13.32 33.07
N GLY A 1066 -7.17 -13.77 34.32
CA GLY A 1066 -6.18 -13.67 35.39
C GLY A 1066 -4.89 -14.47 35.17
N TRP A 1067 -4.89 -15.51 34.33
CA TRP A 1067 -3.70 -16.31 33.99
C TRP A 1067 -2.89 -15.75 32.82
N SER A 1068 -3.37 -14.69 32.17
CA SER A 1068 -2.71 -14.17 30.97
C SER A 1068 -1.66 -13.12 31.29
N SER A 1069 -0.46 -13.30 30.73
CA SER A 1069 0.58 -12.26 30.69
C SER A 1069 0.13 -11.01 29.93
N PHE A 1070 -0.76 -11.15 28.96
CA PHE A 1070 -1.39 -10.03 28.25
C PHE A 1070 -2.21 -9.15 29.20
N THR A 1071 -3.06 -9.78 30.03
CA THR A 1071 -3.81 -9.11 31.10
C THR A 1071 -2.87 -8.44 32.11
N SER A 1072 -1.80 -9.14 32.51
CA SER A 1072 -0.86 -8.66 33.53
C SER A 1072 -0.10 -7.40 33.08
N ASN A 1073 0.32 -7.33 31.81
CA ASN A 1073 0.97 -6.14 31.26
C ASN A 1073 0.01 -4.94 31.14
N ILE A 1074 -1.24 -5.18 30.74
CA ILE A 1074 -2.27 -4.13 30.73
C ILE A 1074 -2.49 -3.61 32.15
N LEU A 1075 -2.65 -4.51 33.12
CA LEU A 1075 -2.82 -4.15 34.52
C LEU A 1075 -1.65 -3.31 35.04
N HIS A 1076 -0.41 -3.74 34.77
CA HIS A 1076 0.80 -2.99 35.14
C HIS A 1076 0.71 -1.54 34.68
N ARG A 1077 0.46 -1.32 33.38
CA ARG A 1077 0.34 0.02 32.81
C ARG A 1077 -0.84 0.81 33.38
N ARG A 1078 -1.99 0.17 33.61
CA ARG A 1078 -3.18 0.81 34.20
C ARG A 1078 -2.94 1.28 35.62
N LEU A 1079 -2.24 0.49 36.43
CA LEU A 1079 -1.91 0.86 37.81
C LEU A 1079 -0.88 1.99 37.85
N VAL A 1080 0.10 1.97 36.94
CA VAL A 1080 1.06 3.07 36.76
C VAL A 1080 0.36 4.38 36.33
N ASP A 1081 -0.65 4.28 35.46
CA ASP A 1081 -1.51 5.42 35.06
C ASP A 1081 -2.47 5.89 36.17
N GLY A 1082 -2.47 5.22 37.33
CA GLY A 1082 -3.31 5.57 38.47
C GLY A 1082 -4.77 5.12 38.36
N LYS A 1083 -5.09 4.15 37.49
CA LYS A 1083 -6.43 3.54 37.45
C LYS A 1083 -6.70 2.83 38.78
N ILE A 1084 -7.86 3.10 39.38
CA ILE A 1084 -8.22 2.55 40.69
C ILE A 1084 -8.38 1.02 40.65
N PRO A 1085 -8.04 0.28 41.72
CA PRO A 1085 -8.08 -1.18 41.74
C PRO A 1085 -9.40 -1.80 41.27
N ILE A 1086 -10.55 -1.26 41.71
CA ILE A 1086 -11.87 -1.79 41.36
C ILE A 1086 -12.18 -1.75 39.85
N SER A 1087 -11.45 -0.92 39.10
CA SER A 1087 -11.60 -0.82 37.64
C SER A 1087 -10.87 -1.95 36.88
N ASN A 1088 -10.12 -2.79 37.59
CA ASN A 1088 -9.40 -3.93 37.05
C ASN A 1088 -10.02 -5.22 37.62
N ARG A 1089 -10.64 -6.00 36.75
CA ARG A 1089 -11.39 -7.21 37.12
C ARG A 1089 -10.85 -8.41 36.37
N PHE A 1090 -11.01 -9.60 36.92
CA PHE A 1090 -10.56 -10.84 36.30
C PHE A 1090 -11.63 -11.91 36.33
N TYR A 1091 -11.61 -12.77 35.32
CA TYR A 1091 -12.12 -14.11 35.44
C TYR A 1091 -11.05 -14.99 36.08
#